data_AF-A0A2N1Y5M7-F1
#
_entry.id   AF-A0A2N1Y5M7-F1
#
_cell.length_a   1.000
_cell.length_b   1.000
_cell.length_c   1.000
_cell.angle_alpha   90.00
_cell.angle_beta   90.00
_cell.angle_gamma   90.00
#
_symmetry.space_group_name_H-M   'P 1'
#
loop_
_entity.id
_entity.type
_entity.pdbx_description
1 polymer ?
#
loop_
_entity_poly.entity_id
_entity_poly.type
_entity_poly.pdbx_seq_one_letter_code
_entity_poly.pdbx_strand_id
1 'polypeptide(L)'
;MSYQLTPCRSSVVSRCATAPPPRQPDQRRSNRQLPESRRSKHARRMPSIDDRLPSIPHRRTLPNVRRSKPMSAFSDVVAAHRPLRRHLLRLLSAAACALVAFAPVSRAAPVPPAGFEKISARVWAFVAQDERSANGALFIGNKEALVVDPGLTPAIAQRFLAGARAITDRPIRTVVMSHWHPDHALGIACLAEPDIALAATPATRRALAENLAAISHAMAQPASEPAERDALHDCAIRLPDTLISERREFDLGGHLVKVWAPGIAHTDGDLLVYSPSEQVLVTGDLFLNRSSPDMKEGRVIGLLDNLDRLLALPIKRVIPGHFELSDKAGLARYRDYVRAVYDSARTAVAQGSAIGDTLPAALDAFKDFRQFPQYQATFADNLRAAAAQIREQPAQPGDDNGFRRLRRLALGKNPHQIAFSPDGRWAYVAIAGDDRIARVDVASLTPAGTMAVADAPLGVHALTTDELLVTRFGSNAIEHRSWNEATLLATLPSGIGTSLFSGPLPDGSLLASVERTNTLLRFARDSLAPIASFATGTRPFPPAATADGRLAFVPNYDDGSVSVIDLWNGTLRATVAVGAKPSGGDVLPGDSEYAVAVRGENRIAFINTASKTVVGSLTDGIGASPFSVVLAPNGRLAFVNNTASHDVSVIALPERRVIARIPTGEIPIVMAVHPSGETLWVSCEGSHTLDVIAIPRAWREAAPDATTAPAVTEVAVLGMIHGDHRKSTTWGLEAVRETIARYRPDVVIAEIAPDRWPRIWSDYAERGVIEDPRMLRFPEYTDVLLPLKVRMGFAVEPGAAWTQEMSDLREARIHVFEHDPAFAERNAAYQAAIKAAQAQDPQHVADSDDPRVIHSDEYDRLTKIALTPYNDYLNDVIGPGGWTNINVAHYRLIDAAIRRHRGERILITFGAAHKYWLLEQLRQRDDIRLLDVREFLPKP
;
A
#
# COMPACT_ATOMS: atom_id res chain seq x y z
N MET A 1 -38.69 47.51 -34.95
CA MET A 1 -38.40 46.07 -35.07
C MET A 1 -37.15 45.79 -34.25
N SER A 2 -37.16 45.56 -32.94
CA SER A 2 -38.25 45.25 -32.00
C SER A 2 -38.92 43.90 -32.25
N TYR A 3 -38.66 42.93 -31.36
CA TYR A 3 -39.63 42.57 -30.32
C TYR A 3 -38.90 42.21 -29.02
N GLN A 4 -39.48 42.60 -27.88
CA GLN A 4 -39.04 42.31 -26.51
C GLN A 4 -40.16 41.54 -25.78
N LEU A 5 -39.90 40.93 -24.62
CA LEU A 5 -40.47 41.35 -23.32
C LEU A 5 -40.39 40.28 -22.21
N THR A 6 -39.99 40.75 -21.03
CA THR A 6 -40.25 40.25 -19.66
C THR A 6 -41.47 41.01 -19.06
N PRO A 7 -41.94 40.82 -17.80
CA PRO A 7 -41.94 39.68 -16.84
C PRO A 7 -43.35 39.51 -16.17
N CYS A 8 -43.40 39.29 -14.83
CA CYS A 8 -44.55 39.41 -13.87
C CYS A 8 -45.49 38.19 -13.69
N ARG A 9 -45.74 37.69 -12.45
CA ARG A 9 -46.66 38.13 -11.33
C ARG A 9 -48.16 37.94 -11.67
N SER A 10 -49.09 37.53 -10.77
CA SER A 10 -49.03 37.01 -9.39
C SER A 10 -50.43 36.50 -8.90
N SER A 11 -50.47 35.73 -7.80
CA SER A 11 -51.49 35.74 -6.71
C SER A 11 -53.02 35.53 -6.95
N VAL A 12 -53.60 34.60 -6.17
CA VAL A 12 -54.85 34.74 -5.33
C VAL A 12 -56.28 34.36 -5.85
N VAL A 13 -56.78 33.21 -5.32
CA VAL A 13 -58.11 32.91 -4.69
C VAL A 13 -59.44 32.81 -5.49
N SER A 14 -60.01 31.59 -5.50
CA SER A 14 -61.33 31.18 -4.91
C SER A 14 -61.41 29.63 -4.89
N ARG A 15 -61.83 28.92 -3.82
CA ARG A 15 -63.16 28.79 -3.13
C ARG A 15 -64.25 28.16 -4.03
N CYS A 16 -65.06 27.18 -3.61
CA CYS A 16 -65.27 26.56 -2.28
C CYS A 16 -66.01 25.18 -2.34
N ALA A 17 -66.06 24.45 -1.20
CA ALA A 17 -67.01 23.36 -0.82
C ALA A 17 -66.90 21.98 -1.55
N THR A 18 -67.20 20.81 -0.97
CA THR A 18 -67.68 20.42 0.39
C THR A 18 -67.19 19.01 0.84
N ALA A 19 -67.37 18.65 2.12
CA ALA A 19 -66.98 17.38 2.80
C ALA A 19 -68.03 16.23 2.60
N PRO A 20 -68.02 15.02 3.27
CA PRO A 20 -67.33 14.56 4.51
C PRO A 20 -66.71 13.11 4.52
N PRO A 21 -66.13 12.61 5.65
CA PRO A 21 -65.42 11.31 5.79
C PRO A 21 -66.15 10.34 6.79
N PRO A 22 -65.50 9.38 7.53
CA PRO A 22 -64.49 8.34 7.23
C PRO A 22 -65.01 6.90 7.54
N ARG A 23 -64.15 5.85 7.52
CA ARG A 23 -64.36 4.59 8.31
C ARG A 23 -63.07 3.77 8.54
N GLN A 24 -63.09 2.94 9.59
CA GLN A 24 -61.98 2.13 10.12
C GLN A 24 -61.86 0.74 9.44
N PRO A 25 -60.68 0.07 9.51
CA PRO A 25 -60.54 -1.35 9.19
C PRO A 25 -60.90 -2.26 10.39
N ASP A 26 -61.53 -3.41 10.13
CA ASP A 26 -61.78 -4.48 11.11
C ASP A 26 -61.36 -5.86 10.56
N GLN A 27 -61.42 -6.91 11.39
CA GLN A 27 -60.56 -8.08 11.29
C GLN A 27 -61.07 -9.27 10.43
N ARG A 28 -60.08 -10.07 9.98
CA ARG A 28 -60.10 -11.55 9.79
C ARG A 28 -60.77 -12.21 8.55
N ARG A 29 -59.94 -13.07 7.95
CA ARG A 29 -60.20 -14.44 7.44
C ARG A 29 -60.78 -14.69 6.03
N SER A 30 -59.83 -14.99 5.13
CA SER A 30 -59.63 -16.30 4.46
C SER A 30 -60.41 -16.67 3.18
N ASN A 31 -59.69 -17.40 2.29
CA ASN A 31 -60.16 -18.19 1.13
C ASN A 31 -60.80 -17.38 -0.03
N ARG A 32 -60.75 -17.79 -1.31
CA ARG A 32 -59.95 -18.79 -2.06
C ARG A 32 -60.25 -18.57 -3.55
N GLN A 33 -59.28 -18.69 -4.47
CA GLN A 33 -59.37 -19.54 -5.67
C GLN A 33 -58.09 -19.55 -6.53
N LEU A 34 -58.03 -20.49 -7.47
CA LEU A 34 -56.96 -20.81 -8.44
C LEU A 34 -57.61 -20.82 -9.84
N PRO A 35 -56.86 -20.75 -10.96
CA PRO A 35 -56.37 -22.01 -11.57
C PRO A 35 -55.00 -21.95 -12.30
N GLU A 36 -54.24 -23.05 -12.12
CA GLU A 36 -53.50 -23.80 -13.17
C GLU A 36 -52.28 -23.19 -13.94
N SER A 37 -51.26 -23.96 -14.37
CA SER A 37 -50.76 -25.33 -14.06
C SER A 37 -49.32 -25.51 -14.69
N ARG A 38 -48.63 -26.66 -14.96
CA ARG A 38 -48.99 -28.11 -14.99
C ARG A 38 -47.78 -29.11 -14.95
N ARG A 39 -47.26 -29.47 -13.75
CA ARG A 39 -46.50 -30.74 -13.43
C ARG A 39 -45.04 -30.83 -13.95
N SER A 40 -44.15 -31.76 -13.55
CA SER A 40 -44.12 -32.96 -12.63
C SER A 40 -42.65 -33.33 -12.31
N LYS A 41 -42.21 -34.18 -11.34
CA LYS A 41 -42.71 -34.87 -10.12
C LYS A 41 -41.44 -35.40 -9.37
N HIS A 42 -41.26 -35.27 -8.03
CA HIS A 42 -41.65 -36.23 -6.95
C HIS A 42 -40.98 -37.63 -7.01
N ALA A 43 -40.49 -38.26 -5.92
CA ALA A 43 -40.56 -37.94 -4.47
C ALA A 43 -39.40 -38.58 -3.63
N ARG A 44 -39.44 -38.41 -2.29
CA ARG A 44 -38.44 -38.84 -1.27
C ARG A 44 -38.84 -40.14 -0.54
N ARG A 45 -37.87 -40.90 0.03
CA ARG A 45 -37.69 -41.19 1.49
C ARG A 45 -36.63 -42.29 1.80
N MET A 46 -36.11 -42.29 3.04
CA MET A 46 -35.22 -43.32 3.64
C MET A 46 -36.01 -44.39 4.44
N PRO A 47 -35.39 -45.53 4.83
CA PRO A 47 -35.00 -45.73 6.24
C PRO A 47 -33.62 -46.45 6.43
N SER A 48 -33.42 -47.24 7.50
CA SER A 48 -32.12 -47.47 8.17
C SER A 48 -31.80 -48.92 8.63
N ILE A 49 -30.50 -49.28 8.61
CA ILE A 49 -29.70 -50.01 9.64
C ILE A 49 -29.94 -51.54 9.92
N ASP A 50 -28.84 -52.22 10.26
CA ASP A 50 -28.64 -53.62 10.76
C ASP A 50 -28.91 -54.81 9.78
N ASP A 51 -28.25 -56.00 9.84
CA ASP A 51 -27.35 -56.60 10.86
C ASP A 51 -26.40 -57.76 10.35
N ARG A 52 -25.31 -58.04 11.10
CA ARG A 52 -24.53 -59.32 11.30
C ARG A 52 -23.59 -60.01 10.24
N LEU A 53 -22.72 -60.91 10.78
CA LEU A 53 -21.45 -61.54 10.29
C LEU A 53 -21.60 -63.11 10.10
N PRO A 54 -20.60 -64.05 9.92
CA PRO A 54 -19.10 -63.98 9.90
C PRO A 54 -18.27 -64.93 8.94
N SER A 55 -16.93 -64.76 8.94
CA SER A 55 -15.79 -65.74 8.79
C SER A 55 -15.69 -66.88 7.72
N ILE A 56 -14.62 -66.82 6.88
CA ILE A 56 -13.52 -67.81 6.57
C ILE A 56 -13.88 -69.33 6.53
N PRO A 57 -13.52 -70.15 5.48
CA PRO A 57 -12.22 -70.24 4.76
C PRO A 57 -12.38 -70.43 3.19
N HIS A 58 -11.54 -71.06 2.32
CA HIS A 58 -10.30 -71.89 2.42
C HIS A 58 -9.36 -71.85 1.14
N ARG A 59 -8.76 -73.00 0.75
CA ARG A 59 -7.74 -73.28 -0.31
C ARG A 59 -8.36 -73.70 -1.67
N ARG A 60 -7.66 -73.81 -2.82
CA ARG A 60 -6.28 -74.27 -3.19
C ARG A 60 -5.93 -73.73 -4.61
N THR A 61 -4.74 -73.75 -5.25
CA THR A 61 -3.41 -74.39 -5.05
C THR A 61 -2.26 -73.43 -5.52
N LEU A 62 -1.13 -73.93 -6.07
CA LEU A 62 0.16 -73.27 -6.47
C LEU A 62 0.99 -74.31 -7.32
N PRO A 63 2.21 -74.11 -7.90
CA PRO A 63 3.41 -73.31 -7.51
C PRO A 63 3.98 -72.30 -8.56
N ASN A 64 4.76 -71.22 -8.27
CA ASN A 64 6.11 -71.03 -7.63
C ASN A 64 7.29 -71.17 -8.67
N VAL A 65 8.42 -70.43 -8.72
CA VAL A 65 9.46 -70.03 -7.72
C VAL A 65 10.18 -68.67 -8.08
N ARG A 66 11.18 -68.21 -7.31
CA ARG A 66 11.82 -66.86 -7.22
C ARG A 66 13.20 -66.66 -7.93
N ARG A 67 13.55 -65.37 -8.18
CA ARG A 67 14.86 -64.64 -8.07
C ARG A 67 16.21 -65.32 -8.49
N SER A 68 17.07 -64.59 -9.25
CA SER A 68 18.40 -64.05 -8.81
C SER A 68 19.29 -63.50 -9.97
N LYS A 69 20.63 -63.37 -9.78
CA LYS A 69 21.64 -62.66 -10.62
C LYS A 69 22.52 -63.67 -11.45
N PRO A 70 23.82 -63.41 -11.78
CA PRO A 70 24.35 -62.70 -12.98
C PRO A 70 25.35 -63.53 -13.85
N MET A 71 25.92 -62.89 -14.89
CA MET A 71 27.26 -63.09 -15.53
C MET A 71 27.86 -64.49 -15.83
N SER A 72 28.36 -64.65 -17.08
CA SER A 72 29.55 -65.44 -17.52
C SER A 72 29.53 -66.99 -17.41
N ALA A 73 30.24 -67.80 -18.23
CA ALA A 73 30.90 -67.65 -19.54
C ALA A 73 31.34 -69.05 -20.09
N PHE A 74 32.08 -69.09 -21.22
CA PHE A 74 32.73 -70.26 -21.88
C PHE A 74 31.81 -71.27 -22.58
N SER A 75 32.23 -72.00 -23.63
CA SER A 75 33.57 -72.21 -24.27
C SER A 75 33.43 -72.19 -25.82
N ASP A 76 34.35 -71.59 -26.59
CA ASP A 76 35.54 -72.15 -27.29
C ASP A 76 35.24 -73.14 -28.44
N VAL A 77 36.05 -73.28 -29.51
CA VAL A 77 37.40 -72.73 -29.83
C VAL A 77 37.34 -71.94 -31.19
N VAL A 78 38.33 -71.72 -32.09
CA VAL A 78 39.67 -72.29 -32.39
C VAL A 78 40.69 -71.17 -32.74
N ALA A 79 41.61 -71.39 -33.70
CA ALA A 79 42.73 -70.51 -34.11
C ALA A 79 42.66 -70.17 -35.64
N ALA A 80 43.56 -69.45 -36.32
CA ALA A 80 44.94 -69.03 -35.98
C ALA A 80 45.50 -67.82 -36.78
N HIS A 81 46.56 -67.20 -36.23
CA HIS A 81 47.72 -66.54 -36.88
C HIS A 81 47.63 -65.21 -37.70
N ARG A 82 48.77 -64.49 -37.67
CA ARG A 82 49.23 -63.33 -38.50
C ARG A 82 50.27 -63.85 -39.56
N PRO A 83 51.03 -63.07 -40.40
CA PRO A 83 51.21 -61.60 -40.50
C PRO A 83 51.47 -60.92 -41.89
N LEU A 84 51.43 -59.57 -41.89
CA LEU A 84 52.29 -58.56 -42.57
C LEU A 84 52.79 -58.64 -44.06
N ARG A 85 52.60 -57.48 -44.73
CA ARG A 85 53.51 -56.75 -45.69
C ARG A 85 53.79 -57.25 -47.13
N ARG A 86 53.46 -56.38 -48.10
CA ARG A 86 54.35 -55.72 -49.13
C ARG A 86 53.49 -54.66 -49.89
N HIS A 87 53.91 -53.42 -50.19
CA HIS A 87 55.01 -52.88 -51.03
C HIS A 87 54.75 -52.99 -52.56
N LEU A 88 54.99 -51.99 -53.44
CA LEU A 88 55.31 -50.55 -53.26
C LEU A 88 55.28 -49.77 -54.62
N LEU A 89 54.81 -48.49 -54.63
CA LEU A 89 55.28 -47.32 -55.43
C LEU A 89 55.31 -47.28 -57.00
N ARG A 90 55.29 -46.02 -57.51
CA ARG A 90 55.69 -45.50 -58.87
C ARG A 90 54.68 -45.73 -60.02
N LEU A 91 54.41 -44.80 -60.95
CA LEU A 91 54.81 -43.37 -61.22
C LEU A 91 53.52 -42.54 -61.50
N LEU A 92 53.40 -41.20 -61.46
CA LEU A 92 54.27 -40.00 -61.53
C LEU A 92 54.93 -39.66 -62.90
N SER A 93 54.22 -38.94 -63.76
CA SER A 93 54.80 -37.95 -64.70
C SER A 93 53.73 -36.99 -65.26
N ALA A 94 54.13 -35.77 -65.61
CA ALA A 94 53.23 -34.69 -65.99
C ALA A 94 52.89 -34.65 -67.48
N ALA A 95 51.69 -34.14 -67.81
CA ALA A 95 51.40 -33.46 -69.06
C ALA A 95 50.72 -32.12 -68.70
N ALA A 96 51.33 -31.00 -69.11
CA ALA A 96 50.83 -29.66 -68.82
C ALA A 96 50.05 -29.06 -70.02
N CYS A 97 49.69 -27.78 -69.93
CA CYS A 97 49.13 -26.95 -71.02
C CYS A 97 47.65 -27.15 -71.39
N ALA A 98 46.75 -26.80 -70.47
CA ALA A 98 45.43 -26.20 -70.80
C ALA A 98 44.85 -25.47 -69.57
N LEU A 99 45.28 -24.23 -69.29
CA LEU A 99 44.89 -23.52 -68.06
C LEU A 99 44.60 -22.01 -68.27
N VAL A 100 43.60 -21.72 -69.10
CA VAL A 100 42.98 -20.39 -69.28
C VAL A 100 41.49 -20.61 -69.60
N ALA A 101 40.51 -19.97 -68.97
CA ALA A 101 40.48 -19.32 -67.65
C ALA A 101 39.02 -19.23 -67.17
N PHE A 102 38.75 -19.56 -65.91
CA PHE A 102 37.57 -19.10 -65.16
C PHE A 102 37.87 -19.25 -63.66
N ALA A 103 38.56 -18.26 -63.09
CA ALA A 103 38.66 -18.14 -61.64
C ALA A 103 37.32 -17.59 -61.10
N PRO A 104 36.67 -18.24 -60.14
CA PRO A 104 35.55 -17.61 -59.45
C PRO A 104 36.08 -16.39 -58.69
N VAL A 105 35.54 -15.21 -58.98
CA VAL A 105 35.86 -14.01 -58.21
C VAL A 105 35.36 -14.24 -56.79
N SER A 106 36.29 -14.47 -55.86
CA SER A 106 36.00 -14.59 -54.44
C SER A 106 35.56 -13.23 -53.90
N ARG A 107 34.28 -12.90 -54.09
CA ARG A 107 33.65 -11.68 -53.59
C ARG A 107 33.85 -11.67 -52.08
N ALA A 108 34.68 -10.74 -51.60
CA ALA A 108 34.90 -10.56 -50.17
C ALA A 108 33.55 -10.44 -49.45
N ALA A 109 33.44 -11.09 -48.29
CA ALA A 109 32.24 -10.96 -47.47
C ALA A 109 32.00 -9.47 -47.18
N PRO A 110 30.76 -8.96 -47.31
CA PRO A 110 30.49 -7.56 -47.02
C PRO A 110 30.88 -7.26 -45.58
N VAL A 111 31.71 -6.22 -45.41
CA VAL A 111 32.08 -5.73 -44.07
C VAL A 111 30.79 -5.31 -43.35
N PRO A 112 30.57 -5.73 -42.10
CA PRO A 112 29.39 -5.30 -41.34
C PRO A 112 29.27 -3.77 -41.27
N PRO A 113 28.05 -3.21 -41.23
CA PRO A 113 27.85 -1.79 -40.94
C PRO A 113 28.54 -1.41 -39.62
N ALA A 114 29.17 -0.23 -39.56
CA ALA A 114 30.05 0.15 -38.44
C ALA A 114 29.32 0.12 -37.08
N GLY A 115 29.80 -0.75 -36.19
CA GLY A 115 29.21 -1.03 -34.87
C GLY A 115 28.48 -2.39 -34.80
N PHE A 116 28.12 -3.02 -35.91
CA PHE A 116 27.41 -4.30 -35.89
C PHE A 116 28.32 -5.53 -35.86
N GLU A 117 28.19 -6.36 -34.82
CA GLU A 117 28.82 -7.68 -34.71
C GLU A 117 27.81 -8.81 -34.94
N LYS A 118 28.21 -9.82 -35.72
CA LYS A 118 27.36 -10.99 -36.01
C LYS A 118 27.46 -12.03 -34.90
N ILE A 119 26.36 -12.25 -34.17
CA ILE A 119 26.33 -13.21 -33.04
C ILE A 119 25.91 -14.59 -33.51
N SER A 120 24.96 -14.67 -34.44
CA SER A 120 24.45 -15.93 -35.00
C SER A 120 23.97 -15.77 -36.44
N ALA A 121 23.22 -16.75 -36.95
CA ALA A 121 22.52 -16.61 -38.24
C ALA A 121 21.42 -15.54 -38.22
N ARG A 122 20.86 -15.24 -37.04
CA ARG A 122 19.62 -14.44 -36.86
C ARG A 122 19.70 -13.37 -35.77
N VAL A 123 20.85 -13.23 -35.09
CA VAL A 123 21.11 -12.18 -34.09
C VAL A 123 22.40 -11.45 -34.42
N TRP A 124 22.33 -10.13 -34.35
CA TRP A 124 23.47 -9.22 -34.38
C TRP A 124 23.43 -8.34 -33.13
N ALA A 125 24.60 -7.97 -32.61
CA ALA A 125 24.74 -6.92 -31.61
C ALA A 125 25.15 -5.63 -32.31
N PHE A 126 24.75 -4.49 -31.76
CA PHE A 126 25.36 -3.20 -32.03
C PHE A 126 26.20 -2.84 -30.82
N VAL A 127 27.53 -2.86 -30.97
CA VAL A 127 28.47 -2.54 -29.90
C VAL A 127 28.74 -1.04 -29.93
N ALA A 128 28.48 -0.38 -28.81
CA ALA A 128 28.66 1.07 -28.68
C ALA A 128 30.13 1.46 -28.94
N GLN A 129 30.32 2.52 -29.73
CA GLN A 129 31.64 3.10 -30.02
C GLN A 129 31.94 4.35 -29.17
N ASP A 130 30.97 4.75 -28.34
CA ASP A 130 31.02 5.81 -27.35
C ASP A 130 30.55 5.18 -26.03
N GLU A 131 31.37 5.24 -24.99
CA GLU A 131 31.08 4.61 -23.69
C GLU A 131 29.88 5.24 -22.96
N ARG A 132 29.38 6.39 -23.44
CA ARG A 132 28.16 7.04 -22.96
C ARG A 132 26.87 6.46 -23.54
N SER A 133 26.95 5.53 -24.50
CA SER A 133 25.79 4.92 -25.15
C SER A 133 25.70 3.43 -24.84
N ALA A 134 24.47 2.92 -24.75
CA ALA A 134 24.22 1.49 -24.65
C ALA A 134 24.61 0.74 -25.94
N ASN A 135 24.98 -0.52 -25.76
CA ASN A 135 24.88 -1.56 -26.76
C ASN A 135 23.41 -1.89 -27.04
N GLY A 136 23.12 -2.35 -28.25
CA GLY A 136 21.79 -2.87 -28.59
C GLY A 136 21.85 -4.16 -29.40
N ALA A 137 20.69 -4.63 -29.85
CA ALA A 137 20.57 -5.90 -30.57
C ALA A 137 19.56 -5.87 -31.72
N LEU A 138 19.80 -6.68 -32.74
CA LEU A 138 18.92 -6.90 -33.87
C LEU A 138 18.59 -8.40 -33.98
N PHE A 139 17.31 -8.73 -33.81
CA PHE A 139 16.77 -10.07 -33.98
C PHE A 139 15.98 -10.16 -35.29
N ILE A 140 16.28 -11.17 -36.11
CA ILE A 140 15.74 -11.31 -37.48
C ILE A 140 14.97 -12.62 -37.58
N GLY A 141 13.70 -12.58 -38.00
CA GLY A 141 12.92 -13.77 -38.36
C GLY A 141 12.49 -13.76 -39.84
N ASN A 142 11.62 -14.69 -40.22
CA ASN A 142 11.19 -14.81 -41.62
C ASN A 142 10.08 -13.81 -42.01
N LYS A 143 9.44 -13.13 -41.04
CA LYS A 143 8.38 -12.12 -41.28
C LYS A 143 8.88 -10.70 -41.07
N GLU A 144 9.59 -10.47 -39.96
CA GLU A 144 9.91 -9.15 -39.43
C GLU A 144 11.21 -9.17 -38.61
N ALA A 145 11.64 -7.99 -38.14
CA ALA A 145 12.77 -7.82 -37.26
C ALA A 145 12.38 -7.01 -35.99
N LEU A 146 13.08 -7.29 -34.90
CA LEU A 146 12.96 -6.62 -33.61
C LEU A 146 14.32 -6.03 -33.21
N VAL A 147 14.29 -4.80 -32.73
CA VAL A 147 15.46 -4.06 -32.25
C VAL A 147 15.39 -3.93 -30.73
N VAL A 148 16.54 -3.89 -30.07
CA VAL A 148 16.69 -3.57 -28.64
C VAL A 148 17.70 -2.43 -28.52
N ASP A 149 17.38 -1.42 -27.70
CA ASP A 149 18.27 -0.34 -27.24
C ASP A 149 19.15 0.31 -28.33
N PRO A 150 18.56 1.10 -29.24
CA PRO A 150 19.29 1.73 -30.35
C PRO A 150 20.12 2.98 -29.95
N GLY A 151 20.47 3.12 -28.67
CA GLY A 151 21.48 4.06 -28.17
C GLY A 151 21.00 5.47 -27.81
N LEU A 152 21.97 6.29 -27.37
CA LEU A 152 21.76 7.53 -26.63
C LEU A 152 21.10 8.68 -27.41
N THR A 153 21.52 8.96 -28.65
CA THR A 153 21.07 10.17 -29.39
C THR A 153 20.33 9.81 -30.68
N PRO A 154 19.50 10.72 -31.24
CA PRO A 154 18.80 10.47 -32.50
C PRO A 154 19.74 10.06 -33.64
N ALA A 155 20.96 10.60 -33.68
CA ALA A 155 21.99 10.24 -34.66
C ALA A 155 22.51 8.80 -34.48
N ILE A 156 22.63 8.31 -33.23
CA ILE A 156 22.99 6.93 -32.94
C ILE A 156 21.84 5.99 -33.33
N ALA A 157 20.59 6.32 -32.99
CA ALA A 157 19.43 5.52 -33.35
C ALA A 157 19.19 5.46 -34.88
N GLN A 158 19.38 6.56 -35.60
CA GLN A 158 19.35 6.57 -37.06
C GLN A 158 20.44 5.68 -37.66
N ARG A 159 21.69 5.75 -37.16
CA ARG A 159 22.79 4.88 -37.57
C ARG A 159 22.50 3.40 -37.31
N PHE A 160 21.92 3.09 -36.14
CA PHE A 160 21.49 1.74 -35.79
C PHE A 160 20.46 1.22 -36.81
N LEU A 161 19.37 1.94 -37.00
CA LEU A 161 18.27 1.52 -37.89
C LEU A 161 18.74 1.44 -39.36
N ALA A 162 19.61 2.34 -39.82
CA ALA A 162 20.23 2.25 -41.14
C ALA A 162 21.12 0.99 -41.29
N GLY A 163 21.95 0.67 -40.29
CA GLY A 163 22.75 -0.55 -40.29
C GLY A 163 21.90 -1.82 -40.23
N ALA A 164 20.82 -1.82 -39.45
CA ALA A 164 19.86 -2.92 -39.40
C ALA A 164 19.15 -3.13 -40.75
N ARG A 165 18.70 -2.05 -41.39
CA ARG A 165 18.11 -2.06 -42.75
C ARG A 165 19.11 -2.47 -43.85
N ALA A 166 20.42 -2.35 -43.60
CA ALA A 166 21.47 -2.88 -44.48
C ALA A 166 21.80 -4.37 -44.23
N ILE A 167 21.47 -4.89 -43.04
CA ILE A 167 21.64 -6.30 -42.65
C ILE A 167 20.44 -7.16 -43.06
N THR A 168 19.21 -6.61 -43.07
CA THR A 168 18.00 -7.36 -43.38
C THR A 168 16.96 -6.57 -44.18
N ASP A 169 16.26 -7.28 -45.06
CA ASP A 169 15.10 -6.82 -45.83
C ASP A 169 13.78 -6.88 -45.03
N ARG A 170 13.80 -7.46 -43.82
CA ARG A 170 12.61 -7.63 -42.98
C ARG A 170 12.20 -6.29 -42.35
N PRO A 171 10.90 -5.95 -42.30
CA PRO A 171 10.43 -4.74 -41.65
C PRO A 171 10.75 -4.79 -40.15
N ILE A 172 11.39 -3.73 -39.65
CA ILE A 172 11.54 -3.50 -38.21
C ILE A 172 10.17 -3.02 -37.69
N ARG A 173 9.54 -3.79 -36.80
CA ARG A 173 8.18 -3.50 -36.29
C ARG A 173 8.12 -3.11 -34.83
N THR A 174 9.14 -3.45 -34.05
CA THR A 174 9.21 -3.12 -32.63
C THR A 174 10.64 -2.78 -32.24
N VAL A 175 10.80 -1.69 -31.50
CA VAL A 175 11.98 -1.45 -30.65
C VAL A 175 11.58 -1.76 -29.21
N VAL A 176 12.33 -2.63 -28.56
CA VAL A 176 12.28 -2.85 -27.11
C VAL A 176 13.29 -1.91 -26.46
N MET A 177 12.87 -1.22 -25.40
CA MET A 177 13.70 -0.37 -24.57
C MET A 177 13.88 -1.12 -23.25
N SER A 178 15.10 -1.49 -22.89
CA SER A 178 15.35 -2.35 -21.72
C SER A 178 15.02 -1.66 -20.41
N HIS A 179 15.26 -0.35 -20.30
CA HIS A 179 14.85 0.47 -19.16
C HIS A 179 14.77 1.95 -19.58
N TRP A 180 14.74 2.87 -18.61
CA TRP A 180 14.47 4.30 -18.85
C TRP A 180 15.71 5.18 -19.05
N HIS A 181 16.91 4.69 -18.68
CA HIS A 181 18.14 5.50 -18.76
C HIS A 181 18.42 5.95 -20.20
N PRO A 182 18.86 7.22 -20.38
CA PRO A 182 18.79 7.90 -21.68
C PRO A 182 19.66 7.23 -22.74
N ASP A 183 20.78 6.64 -22.35
CA ASP A 183 21.72 5.94 -23.21
C ASP A 183 21.18 4.64 -23.84
N HIS A 184 20.12 4.06 -23.27
CA HIS A 184 19.28 3.02 -23.87
C HIS A 184 18.05 3.59 -24.61
N ALA A 185 17.44 4.67 -24.08
CA ALA A 185 16.08 5.06 -24.39
C ALA A 185 15.92 6.34 -25.24
N LEU A 186 16.76 7.36 -25.03
CA LEU A 186 16.57 8.73 -25.55
C LEU A 186 16.61 8.77 -27.08
N GLY A 187 17.54 8.04 -27.70
CA GLY A 187 17.76 8.10 -29.15
C GLY A 187 16.55 7.67 -29.98
N ILE A 188 15.77 6.68 -29.52
CA ILE A 188 14.53 6.25 -30.20
C ILE A 188 13.29 7.04 -29.74
N ALA A 189 13.25 7.47 -28.47
CA ALA A 189 12.18 8.31 -27.96
C ALA A 189 12.13 9.67 -28.70
N CYS A 190 13.29 10.20 -29.09
CA CYS A 190 13.42 11.42 -29.88
C CYS A 190 13.36 11.22 -31.42
N LEU A 191 13.21 9.99 -31.92
CA LEU A 191 13.27 9.71 -33.37
C LEU A 191 11.87 9.44 -33.98
N ALA A 192 11.54 10.21 -35.01
CA ALA A 192 10.28 10.16 -35.74
C ALA A 192 10.18 8.93 -36.68
N GLU A 193 10.04 7.74 -36.10
CA GLU A 193 9.81 6.45 -36.79
C GLU A 193 8.41 5.91 -36.43
N PRO A 194 7.31 6.49 -36.97
CA PRO A 194 5.94 6.22 -36.51
C PRO A 194 5.44 4.80 -36.80
N ASP A 195 5.98 4.12 -37.81
CA ASP A 195 5.63 2.73 -38.17
C ASP A 195 6.26 1.65 -37.26
N ILE A 196 7.09 2.07 -36.31
CA ILE A 196 7.79 1.20 -35.34
C ILE A 196 7.14 1.37 -33.96
N ALA A 197 6.56 0.31 -33.41
CA ALA A 197 6.03 0.31 -32.04
C ALA A 197 7.16 0.35 -31.00
N LEU A 198 6.92 1.01 -29.86
CA LEU A 198 7.89 1.18 -28.78
C LEU A 198 7.48 0.39 -27.54
N ALA A 199 8.25 -0.64 -27.20
CA ALA A 199 7.92 -1.58 -26.14
C ALA A 199 8.82 -1.39 -24.90
N ALA A 200 8.19 -1.22 -23.73
CA ALA A 200 8.87 -1.03 -22.45
C ALA A 200 7.94 -1.45 -21.28
N THR A 201 8.42 -1.37 -20.03
CA THR A 201 7.52 -1.50 -18.87
C THR A 201 6.65 -0.23 -18.66
N PRO A 202 5.55 -0.33 -17.89
CA PRO A 202 4.81 0.86 -17.43
C PRO A 202 5.68 1.83 -16.62
N ALA A 203 6.61 1.31 -15.83
CA ALA A 203 7.56 2.12 -15.04
C ALA A 203 8.52 2.91 -15.94
N THR A 204 9.09 2.29 -16.98
CA THR A 204 9.87 2.99 -18.01
C THR A 204 9.03 4.08 -18.68
N ARG A 205 7.79 3.80 -19.11
CA ARG A 205 6.92 4.81 -19.72
C ARG A 205 6.71 6.03 -18.81
N ARG A 206 6.52 5.81 -17.50
CA ARG A 206 6.38 6.86 -16.48
C ARG A 206 7.68 7.66 -16.34
N ALA A 207 8.81 7.00 -16.08
CA ALA A 207 10.09 7.67 -15.87
C ALA A 207 10.55 8.49 -17.10
N LEU A 208 10.26 8.02 -18.32
CA LEU A 208 10.50 8.78 -19.55
C LEU A 208 9.60 10.02 -19.68
N ALA A 209 8.35 9.95 -19.24
CA ALA A 209 7.43 11.08 -19.24
C ALA A 209 7.80 12.16 -18.19
N GLU A 210 8.35 11.73 -17.06
CA GLU A 210 8.75 12.61 -15.95
C GLU A 210 10.10 13.30 -16.20
N ASN A 211 11.11 12.54 -16.67
CA ASN A 211 12.52 13.00 -16.62
C ASN A 211 13.11 13.36 -17.99
N LEU A 212 12.68 12.68 -19.07
CA LEU A 212 13.46 12.66 -20.31
C LEU A 212 13.50 14.02 -21.04
N ALA A 213 12.47 14.87 -20.86
CA ALA A 213 12.44 16.22 -21.43
C ALA A 213 13.54 17.12 -20.85
N ALA A 214 13.72 17.07 -19.51
CA ALA A 214 14.78 17.81 -18.83
C ALA A 214 16.17 17.26 -19.21
N ILE A 215 16.29 15.93 -19.32
CA ILE A 215 17.53 15.26 -19.73
C ILE A 215 17.91 15.65 -21.17
N SER A 216 16.99 15.57 -22.14
CA SER A 216 17.28 15.93 -23.54
C SER A 216 17.77 17.38 -23.67
N HIS A 217 17.12 18.31 -22.97
CA HIS A 217 17.54 19.71 -22.97
C HIS A 217 18.90 19.94 -22.27
N ALA A 218 19.17 19.22 -21.17
CA ALA A 218 20.48 19.27 -20.51
C ALA A 218 21.60 18.67 -21.38
N MET A 219 21.31 17.60 -22.14
CA MET A 219 22.25 16.93 -23.03
C MET A 219 22.52 17.70 -24.33
N ALA A 220 21.61 18.58 -24.75
CA ALA A 220 21.84 19.52 -25.84
C ALA A 220 22.90 20.60 -25.51
N GLN A 221 23.21 20.85 -24.22
CA GLN A 221 24.19 21.87 -23.82
C GLN A 221 25.67 21.45 -24.07
N PRO A 222 26.14 20.23 -23.69
CA PRO A 222 27.53 19.81 -23.90
C PRO A 222 27.85 19.20 -25.27
N ALA A 223 26.86 18.88 -26.11
CA ALA A 223 27.12 18.22 -27.39
C ALA A 223 27.85 19.17 -28.38
N SER A 224 28.95 18.70 -28.98
CA SER A 224 29.85 19.55 -29.80
C SER A 224 29.29 19.83 -31.20
N GLU A 225 28.58 18.88 -31.80
CA GLU A 225 28.04 19.00 -33.14
C GLU A 225 26.70 19.76 -33.16
N PRO A 226 26.53 20.82 -33.98
CA PRO A 226 25.29 21.58 -34.07
C PRO A 226 24.06 20.71 -34.32
N ALA A 227 24.13 19.82 -35.32
CA ALA A 227 23.01 18.95 -35.69
C ALA A 227 22.60 17.95 -34.59
N GLU A 228 23.50 17.61 -33.66
CA GLU A 228 23.16 16.77 -32.51
C GLU A 228 22.52 17.60 -31.38
N ARG A 229 22.98 18.84 -31.15
CA ARG A 229 22.31 19.78 -30.24
C ARG A 229 20.89 20.08 -30.70
N ASP A 230 20.72 20.44 -31.96
CA ASP A 230 19.43 20.83 -32.53
C ASP A 230 18.43 19.66 -32.45
N ALA A 231 18.87 18.43 -32.76
CA ALA A 231 18.04 17.22 -32.66
C ALA A 231 17.68 16.80 -31.22
N LEU A 232 18.47 17.19 -30.21
CA LEU A 232 18.17 16.98 -28.79
C LEU A 232 17.32 18.11 -28.20
N HIS A 233 17.46 19.34 -28.72
CA HIS A 233 16.67 20.50 -28.33
C HIS A 233 15.22 20.38 -28.86
N ASP A 234 15.05 20.02 -30.14
CA ASP A 234 13.74 19.92 -30.80
C ASP A 234 13.08 18.53 -30.63
N CYS A 235 13.53 17.75 -29.64
CA CYS A 235 13.05 16.40 -29.40
C CYS A 235 11.57 16.36 -28.93
N ALA A 236 10.68 15.92 -29.82
CA ALA A 236 9.30 15.56 -29.48
C ALA A 236 9.23 14.11 -28.94
N ILE A 237 9.34 13.95 -27.62
CA ILE A 237 9.44 12.65 -26.95
C ILE A 237 8.23 11.75 -27.23
N ARG A 238 8.50 10.60 -27.85
CA ARG A 238 7.53 9.53 -28.09
C ARG A 238 7.62 8.46 -26.99
N LEU A 239 6.57 8.39 -26.17
CA LEU A 239 6.48 7.43 -25.06
C LEU A 239 6.12 6.00 -25.52
N PRO A 240 6.64 4.94 -24.87
CA PRO A 240 6.34 3.54 -25.20
C PRO A 240 4.85 3.21 -25.26
N ASP A 241 4.35 2.77 -26.43
CA ASP A 241 2.95 2.40 -26.64
C ASP A 241 2.65 0.94 -26.24
N THR A 242 3.67 0.09 -26.26
CA THR A 242 3.56 -1.36 -26.16
C THR A 242 4.03 -1.83 -24.78
N LEU A 243 3.17 -1.69 -23.78
CA LEU A 243 3.52 -2.00 -22.39
C LEU A 243 3.70 -3.51 -22.13
N ILE A 244 4.75 -3.85 -21.38
CA ILE A 244 5.10 -5.21 -20.93
C ILE A 244 5.21 -5.19 -19.40
N SER A 245 4.15 -5.59 -18.69
CA SER A 245 4.12 -5.59 -17.22
C SER A 245 4.75 -6.83 -16.58
N GLU A 246 4.77 -7.96 -17.29
CA GLU A 246 5.37 -9.22 -16.82
C GLU A 246 6.22 -9.86 -17.92
N ARG A 247 5.59 -10.39 -18.97
CA ARG A 247 6.27 -11.12 -20.06
C ARG A 247 5.51 -11.05 -21.38
N ARG A 248 6.26 -11.04 -22.47
CA ARG A 248 5.78 -11.07 -23.86
C ARG A 248 6.70 -11.96 -24.70
N GLU A 249 6.16 -12.62 -25.71
CA GLU A 249 6.95 -13.37 -26.68
C GLU A 249 6.60 -12.90 -28.10
N PHE A 250 7.62 -12.71 -28.93
CA PHE A 250 7.53 -12.19 -30.29
C PHE A 250 7.94 -13.30 -31.27
N ASP A 251 7.01 -13.80 -32.10
CA ASP A 251 7.34 -14.68 -33.23
C ASP A 251 7.65 -13.84 -34.48
N LEU A 252 8.94 -13.57 -34.70
CA LEU A 252 9.42 -12.81 -35.86
C LEU A 252 9.28 -13.60 -37.18
N GLY A 253 8.66 -14.78 -37.16
CA GLY A 253 8.51 -15.71 -38.28
C GLY A 253 9.46 -16.89 -38.14
N GLY A 254 9.18 -17.79 -37.19
CA GLY A 254 10.02 -18.94 -36.90
C GLY A 254 11.32 -18.59 -36.17
N HIS A 255 11.38 -17.43 -35.52
CA HIS A 255 12.40 -17.02 -34.56
C HIS A 255 11.68 -16.37 -33.38
N LEU A 256 11.66 -17.07 -32.24
CA LEU A 256 10.92 -16.65 -31.05
C LEU A 256 11.85 -15.87 -30.12
N VAL A 257 11.52 -14.60 -29.87
CA VAL A 257 12.22 -13.74 -28.92
C VAL A 257 11.34 -13.55 -27.68
N LYS A 258 11.90 -13.76 -26.49
CA LYS A 258 11.20 -13.66 -25.21
C LYS A 258 11.66 -12.39 -24.49
N VAL A 259 10.70 -11.58 -24.04
CA VAL A 259 10.93 -10.32 -23.32
C VAL A 259 10.19 -10.37 -22.00
N TRP A 260 10.84 -10.07 -20.87
CA TRP A 260 10.18 -10.08 -19.57
C TRP A 260 10.77 -9.08 -18.58
N ALA A 261 9.94 -8.57 -17.68
CA ALA A 261 10.35 -7.77 -16.55
C ALA A 261 10.95 -8.69 -15.46
N PRO A 262 12.15 -8.40 -14.93
CA PRO A 262 12.77 -9.17 -13.85
C PRO A 262 12.21 -8.82 -12.46
N GLY A 263 11.34 -7.80 -12.37
CA GLY A 263 11.11 -7.02 -11.15
C GLY A 263 12.19 -5.94 -11.01
N ILE A 264 12.24 -5.28 -9.85
CA ILE A 264 13.24 -4.23 -9.58
C ILE A 264 14.63 -4.86 -9.47
N ALA A 265 15.56 -4.50 -10.35
CA ALA A 265 16.93 -5.04 -10.36
C ALA A 265 17.99 -3.93 -10.51
N HIS A 266 18.12 -3.33 -11.69
CA HIS A 266 18.92 -2.13 -11.97
C HIS A 266 18.06 -0.86 -11.85
N THR A 267 16.83 -0.90 -12.38
CA THR A 267 15.77 0.10 -12.14
C THR A 267 14.47 -0.60 -11.72
N ASP A 268 13.37 0.14 -11.57
CA ASP A 268 12.02 -0.46 -11.44
C ASP A 268 11.38 -0.79 -12.81
N GLY A 269 12.02 -0.41 -13.92
CA GLY A 269 11.48 -0.51 -15.27
C GLY A 269 12.11 -1.55 -16.19
N ASP A 270 13.00 -2.40 -15.66
CA ASP A 270 13.87 -3.29 -16.44
C ASP A 270 13.11 -4.32 -17.33
N LEU A 271 13.71 -4.67 -18.48
CA LEU A 271 13.33 -5.77 -19.37
C LEU A 271 14.56 -6.56 -19.84
N LEU A 272 14.45 -7.88 -19.78
CA LEU A 272 15.43 -8.84 -20.30
C LEU A 272 14.94 -9.40 -21.64
N VAL A 273 15.84 -9.58 -22.62
CA VAL A 273 15.51 -10.08 -23.97
C VAL A 273 16.33 -11.33 -24.30
N TYR A 274 15.67 -12.44 -24.65
CA TYR A 274 16.33 -13.74 -24.88
C TYR A 274 15.81 -14.46 -26.13
N SER A 275 16.73 -14.96 -26.96
CA SER A 275 16.43 -15.91 -28.04
C SER A 275 16.82 -17.34 -27.62
N PRO A 276 15.85 -18.26 -27.42
CA PRO A 276 16.16 -19.64 -27.02
C PRO A 276 16.80 -20.48 -28.12
N SER A 277 16.51 -20.20 -29.41
CA SER A 277 17.08 -20.95 -30.54
C SER A 277 18.54 -20.58 -30.80
N GLU A 278 18.86 -19.29 -30.67
CA GLU A 278 20.20 -18.76 -30.92
C GLU A 278 21.06 -18.76 -29.64
N GLN A 279 20.43 -18.90 -28.47
CA GLN A 279 21.05 -18.89 -27.14
C GLN A 279 21.77 -17.57 -26.81
N VAL A 280 21.15 -16.47 -27.22
CA VAL A 280 21.64 -15.10 -27.01
C VAL A 280 20.73 -14.35 -26.04
N LEU A 281 21.33 -13.67 -25.07
CA LEU A 281 20.68 -12.81 -24.08
C LEU A 281 21.11 -11.35 -24.27
N VAL A 282 20.18 -10.41 -24.16
CA VAL A 282 20.44 -8.97 -23.93
C VAL A 282 19.95 -8.64 -22.54
N THR A 283 20.76 -7.94 -21.75
CA THR A 283 20.48 -7.69 -20.33
C THR A 283 20.08 -6.27 -20.00
N GLY A 284 20.40 -5.29 -20.85
CA GLY A 284 20.64 -3.93 -20.37
C GLY A 284 21.69 -3.96 -19.25
N ASP A 285 21.59 -3.01 -18.33
CA ASP A 285 22.56 -2.83 -17.24
C ASP A 285 22.46 -3.82 -16.07
N LEU A 286 21.53 -4.78 -16.14
CA LEU A 286 21.56 -5.97 -15.27
C LEU A 286 22.87 -6.77 -15.42
N PHE A 287 23.65 -6.54 -16.47
CA PHE A 287 25.01 -7.05 -16.58
C PHE A 287 25.91 -6.10 -17.39
N LEU A 288 27.00 -5.67 -16.77
CA LEU A 288 28.09 -4.93 -17.41
C LEU A 288 29.35 -5.81 -17.46
N ASN A 289 29.94 -5.97 -18.64
CA ASN A 289 31.10 -6.85 -18.78
C ASN A 289 32.35 -6.23 -18.14
N ARG A 290 32.82 -6.81 -17.02
CA ARG A 290 33.98 -6.35 -16.25
C ARG A 290 33.91 -4.86 -15.86
N SER A 291 32.73 -4.38 -15.47
CA SER A 291 32.54 -3.05 -14.89
C SER A 291 31.75 -3.14 -13.60
N SER A 292 31.96 -2.19 -12.70
CA SER A 292 30.96 -1.85 -11.69
C SER A 292 29.75 -1.20 -12.38
N PRO A 293 28.50 -1.52 -12.00
CA PRO A 293 27.35 -0.65 -12.21
C PRO A 293 27.32 0.45 -11.14
N ASP A 294 26.35 1.35 -11.23
CA ASP A 294 25.78 2.06 -10.07
C ASP A 294 24.54 1.29 -9.60
N MET A 295 24.39 1.07 -8.29
CA MET A 295 23.28 0.31 -7.69
C MET A 295 22.27 1.19 -6.92
N LYS A 296 22.31 2.52 -7.07
CA LYS A 296 21.47 3.46 -6.29
C LYS A 296 19.97 3.39 -6.60
N GLU A 297 19.58 3.23 -7.87
CA GLU A 297 18.16 3.15 -8.28
C GLU A 297 17.56 1.74 -8.16
N GLY A 298 18.42 0.71 -8.19
CA GLY A 298 18.02 -0.69 -8.25
C GLY A 298 17.84 -1.36 -6.91
N ARG A 299 17.79 -2.70 -6.91
CA ARG A 299 17.83 -3.52 -5.69
C ARG A 299 18.91 -4.59 -5.83
N VAL A 300 19.95 -4.52 -4.98
CA VAL A 300 21.11 -5.42 -5.02
C VAL A 300 20.70 -6.89 -4.91
N ILE A 301 19.70 -7.20 -4.08
CA ILE A 301 19.16 -8.56 -3.94
C ILE A 301 18.29 -8.98 -5.16
N GLY A 302 17.54 -8.05 -5.76
CA GLY A 302 16.75 -8.31 -6.97
C GLY A 302 17.63 -8.52 -8.21
N LEU A 303 18.73 -7.77 -8.30
CA LEU A 303 19.79 -7.98 -9.28
C LEU A 303 20.43 -9.37 -9.10
N LEU A 304 20.78 -9.75 -7.87
CA LEU A 304 21.36 -11.07 -7.58
C LEU A 304 20.44 -12.23 -7.94
N ASP A 305 19.18 -12.19 -7.50
CA ASP A 305 18.21 -13.24 -7.80
C ASP A 305 17.97 -13.38 -9.31
N ASN A 306 17.96 -12.27 -10.06
CA ASN A 306 17.80 -12.31 -11.51
C ASN A 306 19.08 -12.74 -12.24
N LEU A 307 20.27 -12.40 -11.75
CA LEU A 307 21.52 -12.97 -12.26
C LEU A 307 21.56 -14.50 -12.05
N ASP A 308 21.16 -14.98 -10.88
CA ASP A 308 21.09 -16.43 -10.59
C ASP A 308 20.03 -17.14 -11.46
N ARG A 309 18.88 -16.50 -11.74
CA ARG A 309 17.88 -16.99 -12.72
C ARG A 309 18.42 -17.01 -14.16
N LEU A 310 19.13 -15.97 -14.58
CA LEU A 310 19.75 -15.90 -15.91
C LEU A 310 20.82 -16.98 -16.08
N LEU A 311 21.61 -17.26 -15.03
CA LEU A 311 22.57 -18.35 -15.00
C LEU A 311 21.93 -19.75 -15.06
N ALA A 312 20.62 -19.89 -14.85
CA ALA A 312 19.90 -21.14 -15.14
C ALA A 312 19.62 -21.34 -16.65
N LEU A 313 19.61 -20.27 -17.46
CA LEU A 313 19.30 -20.35 -18.89
C LEU A 313 20.44 -20.98 -19.72
N PRO A 314 20.14 -21.67 -20.85
CA PRO A 314 21.14 -22.16 -21.77
C PRO A 314 21.63 -21.01 -22.68
N ILE A 315 22.61 -20.25 -22.18
CA ILE A 315 23.21 -19.08 -22.83
C ILE A 315 24.55 -19.47 -23.48
N LYS A 316 24.79 -18.96 -24.70
CA LYS A 316 26.10 -18.95 -25.38
C LYS A 316 26.75 -17.57 -25.41
N ARG A 317 25.97 -16.51 -25.63
CA ARG A 317 26.46 -15.12 -25.73
C ARG A 317 25.55 -14.17 -24.96
N VAL A 318 26.15 -13.17 -24.35
CA VAL A 318 25.46 -12.08 -23.65
C VAL A 318 25.85 -10.76 -24.30
N ILE A 319 24.85 -9.95 -24.62
CA ILE A 319 24.97 -8.55 -25.02
C ILE A 319 24.72 -7.73 -23.74
N PRO A 320 25.79 -7.27 -23.04
CA PRO A 320 25.67 -6.41 -21.87
C PRO A 320 25.13 -5.04 -22.25
N GLY A 321 24.63 -4.26 -21.28
CA GLY A 321 24.21 -2.87 -21.51
C GLY A 321 25.34 -2.01 -22.09
N HIS A 322 26.55 -2.10 -21.54
CA HIS A 322 27.76 -1.48 -22.10
C HIS A 322 28.95 -2.45 -22.21
N PHE A 323 29.98 -2.00 -22.94
CA PHE A 323 31.29 -2.65 -23.13
C PHE A 323 31.25 -3.96 -23.94
N GLU A 324 32.34 -4.72 -23.91
CA GLU A 324 32.58 -5.82 -24.85
C GLU A 324 31.60 -6.98 -24.65
N LEU A 325 31.21 -7.63 -25.74
CA LEU A 325 30.26 -8.76 -25.73
C LEU A 325 30.80 -9.97 -24.96
N SER A 326 29.97 -10.52 -24.07
CA SER A 326 30.40 -11.54 -23.10
C SER A 326 29.69 -12.89 -23.29
N ASP A 327 29.82 -13.75 -22.29
CA ASP A 327 29.22 -15.09 -22.24
C ASP A 327 28.69 -15.43 -20.82
N LYS A 328 28.33 -16.70 -20.62
CA LYS A 328 27.80 -17.19 -19.35
C LYS A 328 28.82 -17.20 -18.20
N ALA A 329 30.12 -17.27 -18.48
CA ALA A 329 31.17 -17.19 -17.47
C ALA A 329 31.44 -15.73 -17.07
N GLY A 330 31.40 -14.79 -18.02
CA GLY A 330 31.41 -13.35 -17.71
C GLY A 330 30.24 -12.93 -16.82
N LEU A 331 29.03 -13.39 -17.16
CA LEU A 331 27.82 -13.18 -16.36
C LEU A 331 27.95 -13.76 -14.94
N ALA A 332 28.52 -14.97 -14.80
CA ALA A 332 28.76 -15.60 -13.50
C ALA A 332 29.74 -14.79 -12.65
N ARG A 333 30.84 -14.29 -13.24
CA ARG A 333 31.81 -13.46 -12.53
C ARG A 333 31.21 -12.13 -12.04
N TYR A 334 30.28 -11.55 -12.80
CA TYR A 334 29.54 -10.36 -12.37
C TYR A 334 28.59 -10.67 -11.21
N ARG A 335 27.84 -11.79 -11.27
CA ARG A 335 27.04 -12.28 -10.13
C ARG A 335 27.90 -12.43 -8.87
N ASP A 336 29.11 -13.00 -8.99
CA ASP A 336 30.04 -13.16 -7.88
C ASP A 336 30.51 -11.81 -7.28
N TYR A 337 30.72 -10.79 -8.12
CA TYR A 337 31.00 -9.43 -7.67
C TYR A 337 29.83 -8.82 -6.87
N VAL A 338 28.61 -8.84 -7.41
CA VAL A 338 27.43 -8.30 -6.71
C VAL A 338 27.18 -9.07 -5.40
N ARG A 339 27.47 -10.37 -5.36
CA ARG A 339 27.34 -11.21 -4.15
C ARG A 339 28.38 -10.80 -3.10
N ALA A 340 29.64 -10.56 -3.50
CA ALA A 340 30.68 -10.08 -2.60
C ALA A 340 30.40 -8.68 -2.02
N VAL A 341 29.78 -7.78 -2.80
CA VAL A 341 29.27 -6.48 -2.31
C VAL A 341 28.18 -6.70 -1.26
N TYR A 342 27.14 -7.49 -1.59
CA TYR A 342 26.02 -7.75 -0.69
C TYR A 342 26.45 -8.39 0.64
N ASP A 343 27.28 -9.43 0.59
CA ASP A 343 27.73 -10.13 1.80
C ASP A 343 28.66 -9.27 2.66
N SER A 344 29.49 -8.41 2.05
CA SER A 344 30.30 -7.44 2.78
C SER A 344 29.45 -6.37 3.47
N ALA A 345 28.46 -5.81 2.76
CA ALA A 345 27.53 -4.82 3.31
C ALA A 345 26.68 -5.42 4.44
N ARG A 346 26.18 -6.65 4.27
CA ARG A 346 25.46 -7.42 5.30
C ARG A 346 26.30 -7.61 6.56
N THR A 347 27.59 -7.96 6.40
CA THR A 347 28.53 -8.10 7.51
C THR A 347 28.74 -6.77 8.26
N ALA A 348 28.92 -5.66 7.53
CA ALA A 348 29.09 -4.34 8.13
C ALA A 348 27.84 -3.86 8.89
N VAL A 349 26.64 -4.08 8.34
CA VAL A 349 25.37 -3.75 9.00
C VAL A 349 25.18 -4.56 10.29
N ALA A 350 25.41 -5.87 10.25
CA ALA A 350 25.31 -6.74 11.44
C ALA A 350 26.33 -6.40 12.55
N GLN A 351 27.45 -5.76 12.19
CA GLN A 351 28.48 -5.28 13.12
C GLN A 351 28.28 -3.81 13.55
N GLY A 352 27.17 -3.16 13.15
CA GLY A 352 26.92 -1.74 13.42
C GLY A 352 27.95 -0.77 12.82
N SER A 353 28.73 -1.23 11.83
CA SER A 353 29.88 -0.50 11.29
C SER A 353 29.51 0.49 10.19
N ALA A 354 30.22 1.61 10.15
CA ALA A 354 30.13 2.59 9.07
C ALA A 354 30.92 2.13 7.83
N ILE A 355 30.41 2.41 6.63
CA ILE A 355 31.07 2.07 5.37
C ILE A 355 31.83 3.30 4.85
N GLY A 356 33.10 3.39 5.26
CA GLY A 356 34.08 4.32 4.71
C GLY A 356 34.65 3.85 3.37
N ASP A 357 35.65 4.56 2.86
CA ASP A 357 36.22 4.33 1.52
C ASP A 357 37.19 3.14 1.43
N THR A 358 37.55 2.54 2.56
CA THR A 358 38.41 1.34 2.59
C THR A 358 37.60 0.10 2.19
N LEU A 359 37.92 -0.45 1.03
CA LEU A 359 37.19 -1.59 0.46
C LEU A 359 37.50 -2.91 1.20
N PRO A 360 36.51 -3.80 1.40
CA PRO A 360 36.72 -5.14 1.94
C PRO A 360 37.55 -6.02 0.99
N ALA A 361 38.45 -6.83 1.54
CA ALA A 361 39.32 -7.73 0.76
C ALA A 361 38.57 -8.75 -0.13
N ALA A 362 37.27 -8.99 0.13
CA ALA A 362 36.40 -9.77 -0.75
C ALA A 362 36.27 -9.15 -2.17
N LEU A 363 36.52 -7.85 -2.32
CA LEU A 363 36.47 -7.14 -3.60
C LEU A 363 37.81 -7.13 -4.36
N ASP A 364 38.92 -7.56 -3.75
CA ASP A 364 40.25 -7.64 -4.41
C ASP A 364 40.24 -8.55 -5.65
N ALA A 365 39.37 -9.56 -5.65
CA ALA A 365 39.14 -10.49 -6.77
C ALA A 365 38.49 -9.83 -8.00
N PHE A 366 38.05 -8.58 -7.88
CA PHE A 366 37.35 -7.81 -8.93
C PHE A 366 38.03 -6.46 -9.22
N LYS A 367 39.24 -6.21 -8.71
CA LYS A 367 39.99 -4.95 -8.92
C LYS A 367 40.38 -4.64 -10.38
N ASP A 368 40.17 -5.57 -11.30
CA ASP A 368 40.27 -5.39 -12.76
C ASP A 368 38.94 -4.98 -13.41
N PHE A 369 37.85 -4.85 -12.64
CA PHE A 369 36.62 -4.24 -13.12
C PHE A 369 36.85 -2.73 -13.31
N ARG A 370 36.31 -2.21 -14.40
CA ARG A 370 36.18 -0.78 -14.66
C ARG A 370 35.41 -0.11 -13.51
N GLN A 371 35.99 0.94 -12.95
CA GLN A 371 35.34 1.83 -11.99
C GLN A 371 35.37 3.24 -12.55
N PHE A 372 34.21 3.89 -12.57
CA PHE A 372 34.02 5.16 -13.26
C PHE A 372 34.23 6.34 -12.30
N PRO A 373 35.19 7.26 -12.57
CA PRO A 373 35.50 8.37 -11.68
C PRO A 373 34.31 9.30 -11.39
N GLN A 374 33.39 9.45 -12.36
CA GLN A 374 32.23 10.34 -12.23
C GLN A 374 31.16 9.88 -11.23
N TYR A 375 31.19 8.61 -10.79
CA TYR A 375 30.27 8.07 -9.76
C TYR A 375 31.01 7.69 -8.46
N GLN A 376 32.07 8.44 -8.11
CA GLN A 376 32.79 8.37 -6.82
C GLN A 376 33.17 6.94 -6.33
N ALA A 377 34.20 6.35 -6.93
CA ALA A 377 34.81 5.08 -6.47
C ALA A 377 33.76 3.96 -6.27
N THR A 378 32.97 3.73 -7.32
CA THR A 378 31.76 2.88 -7.43
C THR A 378 31.64 1.65 -6.51
N PHE A 379 32.73 0.95 -6.19
CA PHE A 379 32.69 -0.17 -5.23
C PHE A 379 32.24 0.27 -3.82
N ALA A 380 32.70 1.44 -3.33
CA ALA A 380 32.32 1.97 -2.03
C ALA A 380 30.85 2.43 -2.01
N ASP A 381 30.39 3.08 -3.09
CA ASP A 381 29.01 3.50 -3.25
C ASP A 381 28.04 2.31 -3.37
N ASN A 382 28.41 1.24 -4.08
CA ASN A 382 27.61 0.02 -4.13
C ASN A 382 27.54 -0.71 -2.77
N LEU A 383 28.60 -0.65 -1.95
CA LEU A 383 28.56 -1.12 -0.56
C LEU A 383 27.62 -0.27 0.32
N ARG A 384 27.62 1.07 0.13
CA ARG A 384 26.72 1.99 0.84
C ARG A 384 25.25 1.75 0.44
N ALA A 385 24.96 1.64 -0.85
CA ALA A 385 23.64 1.33 -1.38
C ALA A 385 23.13 -0.03 -0.88
N ALA A 386 23.95 -1.08 -0.96
CA ALA A 386 23.62 -2.39 -0.39
C ALA A 386 23.33 -2.31 1.11
N ALA A 387 24.10 -1.56 1.89
CA ALA A 387 23.90 -1.43 3.34
C ALA A 387 22.67 -0.59 3.72
N ALA A 388 22.29 0.41 2.91
CA ALA A 388 21.02 1.11 3.06
C ALA A 388 19.85 0.15 2.82
N GLN A 389 19.83 -0.52 1.67
CA GLN A 389 18.81 -1.51 1.31
C GLN A 389 18.70 -2.66 2.31
N ILE A 390 19.81 -3.11 2.91
CA ILE A 390 19.79 -4.15 3.96
C ILE A 390 19.18 -3.62 5.28
N ARG A 391 19.43 -2.35 5.66
CA ARG A 391 18.77 -1.72 6.83
C ARG A 391 17.28 -1.47 6.60
N GLU A 392 16.86 -1.38 5.34
CA GLU A 392 15.46 -1.27 4.89
C GLU A 392 14.75 -2.63 4.77
N GLN A 393 15.47 -3.76 4.77
CA GLN A 393 14.82 -5.07 4.80
C GLN A 393 14.02 -5.29 6.10
N PRO A 394 12.93 -6.06 6.07
CA PRO A 394 12.17 -6.39 7.28
C PRO A 394 12.92 -7.40 8.16
N ALA A 395 12.83 -7.18 9.47
CA ALA A 395 13.59 -7.89 10.49
C ALA A 395 13.32 -9.40 10.53
N GLN A 396 14.39 -10.16 10.76
CA GLN A 396 14.40 -11.62 10.84
C GLN A 396 14.27 -12.11 12.29
N PRO A 397 13.90 -13.39 12.53
CA PRO A 397 13.69 -13.90 13.89
C PRO A 397 14.95 -13.76 14.76
N GLY A 398 14.86 -12.96 15.84
CA GLY A 398 15.97 -12.66 16.73
C GLY A 398 16.61 -11.28 16.54
N ASP A 399 16.28 -10.55 15.47
CA ASP A 399 16.64 -9.13 15.35
C ASP A 399 15.84 -8.31 16.37
N ASP A 400 16.49 -7.93 17.48
CA ASP A 400 15.79 -7.31 18.62
C ASP A 400 15.58 -5.79 18.46
N ASN A 401 16.38 -5.11 17.64
CA ASN A 401 16.40 -3.65 17.47
C ASN A 401 16.36 -2.87 18.80
N GLY A 402 17.06 -3.40 19.82
CA GLY A 402 17.11 -2.87 21.18
C GLY A 402 15.91 -3.20 22.08
N PHE A 403 14.85 -3.81 21.57
CA PHE A 403 13.69 -4.23 22.36
C PHE A 403 14.06 -5.43 23.23
N ARG A 404 13.99 -5.28 24.57
CA ARG A 404 14.55 -6.27 25.50
C ARG A 404 13.50 -6.83 26.46
N ARG A 405 13.34 -8.16 26.48
CA ARG A 405 12.57 -8.85 27.54
C ARG A 405 13.19 -8.57 28.91
N LEU A 406 12.46 -7.85 29.76
CA LEU A 406 12.83 -7.51 31.14
C LEU A 406 12.55 -8.67 32.09
N ARG A 407 11.43 -9.37 31.89
CA ARG A 407 10.93 -10.39 32.83
C ARG A 407 10.11 -11.45 32.10
N ARG A 408 10.11 -12.65 32.67
CA ARG A 408 9.13 -13.71 32.44
C ARG A 408 8.53 -14.08 33.79
N LEU A 409 7.21 -14.13 33.90
CA LEU A 409 6.48 -14.42 35.13
C LEU A 409 5.55 -15.61 34.91
N ALA A 410 5.69 -16.67 35.72
CA ALA A 410 4.68 -17.72 35.80
C ALA A 410 3.51 -17.22 36.64
N LEU A 411 2.31 -17.17 36.05
CA LEU A 411 1.08 -16.69 36.71
C LEU A 411 0.05 -17.80 36.93
N GLY A 412 0.08 -18.84 36.09
CA GLY A 412 -0.88 -19.93 36.07
C GLY A 412 -1.23 -20.33 34.64
N LYS A 413 -2.11 -21.31 34.48
CA LYS A 413 -2.48 -21.85 33.16
C LYS A 413 -3.27 -20.85 32.33
N ASN A 414 -2.90 -20.79 31.04
CA ASN A 414 -3.57 -20.01 30.02
C ASN A 414 -3.82 -18.54 30.45
N PRO A 415 -2.74 -17.75 30.70
CA PRO A 415 -2.87 -16.31 30.87
C PRO A 415 -3.43 -15.68 29.59
N HIS A 416 -4.30 -14.68 29.75
CA HIS A 416 -5.09 -14.10 28.67
C HIS A 416 -5.12 -12.57 28.74
N GLN A 417 -6.27 -11.88 28.82
CA GLN A 417 -6.28 -10.41 28.79
C GLN A 417 -5.50 -9.79 29.94
N ILE A 418 -4.75 -8.73 29.60
CA ILE A 418 -4.00 -7.87 30.51
C ILE A 418 -4.70 -6.51 30.52
N ALA A 419 -5.02 -5.98 31.69
CA ALA A 419 -5.53 -4.62 31.86
C ALA A 419 -4.75 -3.90 32.96
N PHE A 420 -4.34 -2.65 32.71
CA PHE A 420 -3.69 -1.82 33.71
C PHE A 420 -4.72 -1.04 34.53
N SER A 421 -4.44 -0.81 35.81
CA SER A 421 -5.20 0.16 36.61
C SER A 421 -5.06 1.57 36.03
N PRO A 422 -6.02 2.50 36.26
CA PRO A 422 -5.96 3.85 35.71
C PRO A 422 -4.74 4.69 36.12
N ASP A 423 -4.05 4.32 37.21
CA ASP A 423 -2.79 4.92 37.67
C ASP A 423 -1.53 4.24 37.08
N GLY A 424 -1.69 3.21 36.25
CA GLY A 424 -0.61 2.40 35.67
C GLY A 424 0.12 1.48 36.66
N ARG A 425 -0.21 1.51 37.97
CA ARG A 425 0.55 0.80 39.01
C ARG A 425 0.42 -0.71 38.95
N TRP A 426 -0.77 -1.21 38.61
CA TRP A 426 -1.13 -2.62 38.67
C TRP A 426 -1.47 -3.14 37.28
N ALA A 427 -0.95 -4.32 36.94
CA ALA A 427 -1.42 -5.11 35.82
C ALA A 427 -2.29 -6.25 36.34
N TYR A 428 -3.53 -6.30 35.86
CA TYR A 428 -4.49 -7.37 36.10
C TYR A 428 -4.47 -8.32 34.91
N VAL A 429 -4.23 -9.61 35.15
CA VAL A 429 -4.12 -10.63 34.11
C VAL A 429 -5.13 -11.73 34.36
N ALA A 430 -6.01 -11.99 33.40
CA ALA A 430 -6.94 -13.11 33.44
C ALA A 430 -6.20 -14.44 33.23
N ILE A 431 -6.39 -15.42 34.11
CA ILE A 431 -5.72 -16.73 34.10
C ILE A 431 -6.80 -17.80 33.88
N ALA A 432 -7.19 -17.97 32.62
CA ALA A 432 -8.40 -18.70 32.22
C ALA A 432 -8.35 -20.20 32.57
N GLY A 433 -7.15 -20.79 32.64
CA GLY A 433 -6.97 -22.22 32.93
C GLY A 433 -6.93 -22.58 34.43
N ASP A 434 -6.96 -21.60 35.32
CA ASP A 434 -6.95 -21.78 36.79
C ASP A 434 -8.05 -20.95 37.50
N ASP A 435 -9.11 -20.51 36.79
CA ASP A 435 -10.28 -19.78 37.32
C ASP A 435 -9.93 -18.59 38.26
N ARG A 436 -9.03 -17.71 37.80
CA ARG A 436 -8.57 -16.54 38.59
C ARG A 436 -8.08 -15.35 37.77
N ILE A 437 -8.06 -14.19 38.40
CA ILE A 437 -7.30 -13.00 37.98
C ILE A 437 -6.05 -12.89 38.85
N ALA A 438 -4.88 -12.62 38.24
CA ALA A 438 -3.65 -12.27 38.95
C ALA A 438 -3.41 -10.75 38.93
N ARG A 439 -2.94 -10.18 40.04
CA ARG A 439 -2.44 -8.80 40.12
C ARG A 439 -0.91 -8.82 40.14
N VAL A 440 -0.27 -8.00 39.30
CA VAL A 440 1.18 -7.84 39.19
C VAL A 440 1.52 -6.37 39.43
N ASP A 441 2.51 -6.10 40.28
CA ASP A 441 3.07 -4.75 40.48
C ASP A 441 3.94 -4.37 39.29
N VAL A 442 3.62 -3.26 38.61
CA VAL A 442 4.26 -2.85 37.35
C VAL A 442 5.68 -2.32 37.56
N ALA A 443 5.98 -1.73 38.73
CA ALA A 443 7.30 -1.15 39.01
C ALA A 443 8.35 -2.22 39.35
N SER A 444 7.97 -3.24 40.13
CA SER A 444 8.85 -4.34 40.53
C SER A 444 8.82 -5.56 39.59
N LEU A 445 7.79 -5.65 38.73
CA LEU A 445 7.48 -6.82 37.91
C LEU A 445 7.35 -8.10 38.76
N THR A 446 6.53 -8.03 39.82
CA THR A 446 6.26 -9.16 40.73
C THR A 446 4.75 -9.42 40.93
N PRO A 447 4.31 -10.69 40.99
CA PRO A 447 2.93 -11.03 41.36
C PRO A 447 2.62 -10.62 42.81
N ALA A 448 1.50 -9.92 43.01
CA ALA A 448 1.09 -9.31 44.27
C ALA A 448 -0.22 -9.88 44.85
N GLY A 449 -0.91 -10.77 44.14
CA GLY A 449 -2.11 -11.47 44.63
C GLY A 449 -2.95 -12.10 43.51
N THR A 450 -3.99 -12.85 43.89
CA THR A 450 -4.97 -13.43 42.96
C THR A 450 -6.39 -13.40 43.51
N MET A 451 -7.38 -13.11 42.67
CA MET A 451 -8.81 -13.23 42.95
C MET A 451 -9.38 -14.44 42.20
N ALA A 452 -10.18 -15.29 42.85
CA ALA A 452 -10.88 -16.39 42.18
C ALA A 452 -12.13 -15.90 41.42
N VAL A 453 -12.24 -16.29 40.14
CA VAL A 453 -13.38 -16.01 39.26
C VAL A 453 -13.65 -17.26 38.43
N ALA A 454 -14.82 -17.87 38.59
CA ALA A 454 -15.17 -19.14 37.97
C ALA A 454 -15.47 -19.04 36.46
N ASP A 455 -15.63 -20.20 35.81
CA ASP A 455 -16.05 -20.36 34.42
C ASP A 455 -15.09 -19.72 33.40
N ALA A 456 -13.79 -19.95 33.54
CA ALA A 456 -12.73 -19.49 32.63
C ALA A 456 -12.75 -17.95 32.40
N PRO A 457 -12.22 -17.15 33.34
CA PRO A 457 -12.14 -15.71 33.19
C PRO A 457 -11.16 -15.36 32.06
N LEU A 458 -11.63 -14.64 31.04
CA LEU A 458 -10.89 -14.48 29.78
C LEU A 458 -10.53 -13.02 29.47
N GLY A 459 -11.47 -12.12 29.73
CA GLY A 459 -11.33 -10.67 29.62
C GLY A 459 -11.38 -10.00 30.99
N VAL A 460 -10.61 -8.91 31.14
CA VAL A 460 -10.54 -8.11 32.36
C VAL A 460 -10.38 -6.63 32.00
N HIS A 461 -11.03 -5.73 32.76
CA HIS A 461 -10.93 -4.28 32.59
C HIS A 461 -10.92 -3.60 33.96
N ALA A 462 -10.04 -2.62 34.18
CA ALA A 462 -9.96 -1.90 35.44
C ALA A 462 -10.90 -0.68 35.46
N LEU A 463 -11.78 -0.61 36.45
CA LEU A 463 -12.62 0.57 36.71
C LEU A 463 -11.85 1.61 37.53
N THR A 464 -11.20 1.14 38.60
CA THR A 464 -10.39 1.93 39.54
C THR A 464 -9.07 1.18 39.83
N THR A 465 -8.34 1.52 40.90
CA THR A 465 -7.20 0.70 41.36
C THR A 465 -7.61 -0.67 41.85
N ASP A 466 -8.84 -0.82 42.38
CA ASP A 466 -9.31 -1.99 43.12
C ASP A 466 -10.73 -2.43 42.73
N GLU A 467 -11.28 -1.94 41.62
CA GLU A 467 -12.51 -2.46 41.01
C GLU A 467 -12.27 -2.93 39.58
N LEU A 468 -12.81 -4.10 39.25
CA LEU A 468 -12.63 -4.77 37.96
C LEU A 468 -13.97 -5.13 37.33
N LEU A 469 -14.02 -5.12 36.00
CA LEU A 469 -14.93 -5.94 35.22
C LEU A 469 -14.20 -7.20 34.75
N VAL A 470 -14.88 -8.35 34.74
CA VAL A 470 -14.35 -9.64 34.27
C VAL A 470 -15.39 -10.36 33.40
N THR A 471 -14.99 -10.91 32.25
CA THR A 471 -15.84 -11.78 31.43
C THR A 471 -15.69 -13.23 31.90
N ARG A 472 -16.80 -13.96 32.01
CA ARG A 472 -16.80 -15.41 32.27
C ARG A 472 -17.09 -16.15 30.96
N PHE A 473 -16.06 -16.69 30.32
CA PHE A 473 -16.17 -17.24 28.96
C PHE A 473 -16.84 -18.61 28.90
N GLY A 474 -16.76 -19.41 29.98
CA GLY A 474 -17.44 -20.69 30.12
C GLY A 474 -18.95 -20.55 30.32
N SER A 475 -19.39 -19.48 30.98
CA SER A 475 -20.80 -19.15 31.21
C SER A 475 -21.20 -17.85 30.51
N ASN A 476 -22.23 -17.15 30.99
CA ASN A 476 -23.00 -16.14 30.24
C ASN A 476 -23.00 -14.74 30.88
N ALA A 477 -21.92 -14.36 31.58
CA ALA A 477 -21.92 -13.15 32.42
C ALA A 477 -20.64 -12.31 32.31
N ILE A 478 -20.83 -11.00 32.49
CA ILE A 478 -19.81 -10.03 32.91
C ILE A 478 -20.03 -9.75 34.40
N GLU A 479 -18.98 -9.89 35.21
CA GLU A 479 -18.98 -9.58 36.66
C GLU A 479 -18.26 -8.26 36.93
N HIS A 480 -18.84 -7.40 37.78
CA HIS A 480 -18.18 -6.23 38.38
C HIS A 480 -17.80 -6.57 39.82
N ARG A 481 -16.53 -6.40 40.21
CA ARG A 481 -15.99 -6.93 41.47
C ARG A 481 -15.01 -5.99 42.17
N SER A 482 -15.05 -6.00 43.49
CA SER A 482 -14.03 -5.37 44.37
C SER A 482 -12.83 -6.32 44.53
N TRP A 483 -11.62 -5.79 44.40
CA TRP A 483 -10.38 -6.54 44.62
C TRP A 483 -10.11 -6.80 46.10
N ASN A 484 -10.16 -5.75 46.92
CA ASN A 484 -9.75 -5.82 48.32
C ASN A 484 -10.70 -6.64 49.21
N GLU A 485 -11.97 -6.75 48.81
CA GLU A 485 -12.96 -7.61 49.48
C GLU A 485 -13.21 -8.94 48.75
N ALA A 486 -12.75 -9.07 47.49
CA ALA A 486 -13.15 -10.10 46.51
C ALA A 486 -14.67 -10.15 46.15
N THR A 487 -15.48 -9.24 46.71
CA THR A 487 -16.94 -9.16 46.56
C THR A 487 -17.40 -9.00 45.10
N LEU A 488 -18.49 -9.70 44.75
CA LEU A 488 -19.26 -9.46 43.52
C LEU A 488 -20.22 -8.28 43.75
N LEU A 489 -20.04 -7.20 42.98
CA LEU A 489 -20.77 -5.94 43.13
C LEU A 489 -22.00 -5.89 42.20
N ALA A 490 -21.82 -6.29 40.93
CA ALA A 490 -22.90 -6.37 39.94
C ALA A 490 -22.63 -7.47 38.89
N THR A 491 -23.64 -7.80 38.09
CA THR A 491 -23.53 -8.80 37.01
C THR A 491 -24.42 -8.43 35.83
N LEU A 492 -23.86 -8.45 34.62
CA LEU A 492 -24.58 -8.29 33.36
C LEU A 492 -24.66 -9.65 32.64
N PRO A 493 -25.86 -10.20 32.40
CA PRO A 493 -26.03 -11.33 31.49
C PRO A 493 -25.61 -10.93 30.07
N SER A 494 -24.51 -11.51 29.59
CA SER A 494 -23.82 -11.10 28.36
C SER A 494 -23.87 -12.15 27.24
N GLY A 495 -24.17 -13.41 27.57
CA GLY A 495 -24.22 -14.53 26.61
C GLY A 495 -22.97 -15.41 26.65
N ILE A 496 -23.12 -16.68 26.23
CA ILE A 496 -22.10 -17.71 26.45
C ILE A 496 -20.88 -17.45 25.55
N GLY A 497 -19.68 -17.38 26.13
CA GLY A 497 -18.46 -17.06 25.37
C GLY A 497 -18.25 -15.57 25.13
N THR A 498 -18.61 -14.73 26.11
CA THR A 498 -18.18 -13.32 26.12
C THR A 498 -16.67 -13.27 26.25
N SER A 499 -15.98 -12.66 25.29
CA SER A 499 -14.54 -12.77 25.09
C SER A 499 -13.73 -11.69 25.82
N LEU A 500 -13.13 -10.73 25.11
CA LEU A 500 -12.36 -9.62 25.68
C LEU A 500 -13.16 -8.32 25.72
N PHE A 501 -12.75 -7.42 26.61
CA PHE A 501 -13.20 -6.03 26.58
C PHE A 501 -12.35 -5.18 25.64
N SER A 502 -13.00 -4.27 24.90
CA SER A 502 -12.37 -3.20 24.13
C SER A 502 -12.97 -1.84 24.48
N GLY A 503 -12.15 -0.80 24.50
CA GLY A 503 -12.50 0.55 24.93
C GLY A 503 -11.75 0.99 26.21
N PRO A 504 -12.24 2.00 26.95
CA PRO A 504 -13.54 2.66 26.78
C PRO A 504 -13.66 3.45 25.47
N LEU A 505 -14.90 3.61 25.01
CA LEU A 505 -15.27 4.56 23.96
C LEU A 505 -15.38 5.98 24.54
N PRO A 506 -15.47 7.05 23.71
CA PRO A 506 -15.52 8.43 24.20
C PRO A 506 -16.71 8.79 25.11
N ASP A 507 -17.79 7.99 25.07
CA ASP A 507 -18.95 8.12 25.96
C ASP A 507 -18.79 7.31 27.27
N GLY A 508 -17.62 6.70 27.50
CA GLY A 508 -17.35 5.80 28.61
C GLY A 508 -17.91 4.38 28.44
N SER A 509 -18.60 4.05 27.35
CA SER A 509 -19.11 2.68 27.13
C SER A 509 -18.00 1.69 26.74
N LEU A 510 -18.24 0.40 26.98
CA LEU A 510 -17.34 -0.70 26.63
C LEU A 510 -17.97 -1.63 25.59
N LEU A 511 -17.10 -2.29 24.83
CA LEU A 511 -17.45 -3.32 23.86
C LEU A 511 -16.94 -4.69 24.32
N ALA A 512 -17.69 -5.75 24.02
CA ALA A 512 -17.23 -7.13 24.13
C ALA A 512 -17.86 -8.02 23.03
N SER A 513 -17.04 -8.81 22.34
CA SER A 513 -17.54 -9.82 21.39
C SER A 513 -18.00 -11.09 22.12
N VAL A 514 -19.11 -11.68 21.69
CA VAL A 514 -19.69 -12.90 22.27
C VAL A 514 -19.64 -14.02 21.24
N GLU A 515 -18.58 -14.84 21.35
CA GLU A 515 -18.14 -15.77 20.29
C GLU A 515 -19.18 -16.82 19.91
N ARG A 516 -19.96 -17.34 20.86
CA ARG A 516 -20.93 -18.43 20.59
C ARG A 516 -22.32 -17.94 20.19
N THR A 517 -22.57 -16.63 20.21
CA THR A 517 -23.86 -16.03 19.79
C THR A 517 -23.74 -15.13 18.57
N ASN A 518 -22.53 -14.95 18.01
CA ASN A 518 -22.26 -14.09 16.86
C ASN A 518 -22.75 -12.64 17.06
N THR A 519 -22.44 -12.07 18.22
CA THR A 519 -22.86 -10.70 18.59
C THR A 519 -21.75 -9.87 19.20
N LEU A 520 -21.72 -8.59 18.86
CA LEU A 520 -21.00 -7.54 19.57
C LEU A 520 -21.93 -6.90 20.62
N LEU A 521 -21.55 -6.94 21.89
CA LEU A 521 -22.27 -6.28 22.99
C LEU A 521 -21.65 -4.91 23.28
N ARG A 522 -22.48 -3.88 23.47
CA ARG A 522 -22.09 -2.56 24.00
C ARG A 522 -22.87 -2.27 25.29
N PHE A 523 -22.17 -1.84 26.33
CA PHE A 523 -22.74 -1.59 27.66
C PHE A 523 -22.05 -0.42 28.36
N ALA A 524 -22.74 0.22 29.30
CA ALA A 524 -22.19 1.29 30.13
C ALA A 524 -21.18 0.69 31.12
N ARG A 525 -19.94 1.18 31.09
CA ARG A 525 -18.81 0.66 31.89
C ARG A 525 -19.10 0.59 33.38
N ASP A 526 -19.55 1.71 33.95
CA ASP A 526 -19.60 1.89 35.42
C ASP A 526 -20.88 1.33 36.07
N SER A 527 -21.96 1.16 35.30
CA SER A 527 -23.25 0.67 35.79
C SER A 527 -23.63 -0.72 35.26
N LEU A 528 -22.82 -1.28 34.36
CA LEU A 528 -23.12 -2.50 33.59
C LEU A 528 -24.47 -2.49 32.84
N ALA A 529 -25.08 -1.31 32.62
CA ALA A 529 -26.33 -1.21 31.88
C ALA A 529 -26.13 -1.57 30.39
N PRO A 530 -26.88 -2.53 29.82
CA PRO A 530 -26.77 -2.86 28.41
C PRO A 530 -27.26 -1.70 27.54
N ILE A 531 -26.47 -1.29 26.56
CA ILE A 531 -26.78 -0.20 25.63
C ILE A 531 -27.32 -0.78 24.31
N ALA A 532 -26.61 -1.74 23.74
CA ALA A 532 -26.98 -2.38 22.48
C ALA A 532 -26.31 -3.75 22.31
N SER A 533 -26.88 -4.58 21.43
CA SER A 533 -26.24 -5.79 20.92
C SER A 533 -26.43 -5.85 19.41
N PHE A 534 -25.35 -6.12 18.68
CA PHE A 534 -25.28 -6.05 17.21
C PHE A 534 -24.89 -7.41 16.65
N ALA A 535 -25.52 -7.84 15.55
CA ALA A 535 -25.13 -9.07 14.86
C ALA A 535 -23.80 -8.92 14.12
N THR A 536 -22.98 -9.96 14.16
CA THR A 536 -21.68 -10.07 13.46
C THR A 536 -21.66 -11.31 12.56
N GLY A 537 -20.51 -11.63 11.96
CA GLY A 537 -20.27 -12.94 11.35
C GLY A 537 -20.00 -14.03 12.40
N THR A 538 -19.61 -15.22 11.91
CA THR A 538 -19.35 -16.41 12.74
C THR A 538 -18.11 -16.25 13.59
N ARG A 539 -18.28 -16.46 14.91
CA ARG A 539 -17.26 -16.37 15.95
C ARG A 539 -16.50 -15.03 15.92
N PRO A 540 -17.16 -13.93 16.36
CA PRO A 540 -16.54 -12.63 16.48
C PRO A 540 -15.46 -12.64 17.55
N PHE A 541 -14.25 -12.27 17.15
CA PHE A 541 -13.10 -12.05 18.03
C PHE A 541 -13.09 -10.58 18.53
N PRO A 542 -12.15 -10.18 19.41
CA PRO A 542 -12.14 -8.86 20.03
C PRO A 542 -12.15 -7.70 19.00
N PRO A 543 -13.02 -6.71 19.18
CA PRO A 543 -13.18 -5.61 18.24
C PRO A 543 -12.19 -4.47 18.52
N ALA A 544 -12.00 -3.59 17.54
CA ALA A 544 -11.50 -2.23 17.77
C ALA A 544 -12.54 -1.21 17.30
N ALA A 545 -12.40 0.05 17.73
CA ALA A 545 -13.31 1.12 17.34
C ALA A 545 -12.55 2.39 16.95
N THR A 546 -13.16 3.23 16.12
CA THR A 546 -12.66 4.58 15.81
C THR A 546 -12.67 5.47 17.05
N ALA A 547 -11.79 6.47 17.09
CA ALA A 547 -11.61 7.40 18.21
C ALA A 547 -12.80 8.36 18.41
N ASP A 548 -13.76 8.43 17.47
CA ASP A 548 -15.08 9.03 17.68
C ASP A 548 -16.10 8.08 18.35
N GLY A 549 -15.78 6.80 18.50
CA GLY A 549 -16.70 5.77 19.00
C GLY A 549 -17.86 5.44 18.05
N ARG A 550 -17.75 5.76 16.75
CA ARG A 550 -18.82 5.48 15.76
C ARG A 550 -18.69 4.11 15.11
N LEU A 551 -17.52 3.74 14.58
CA LEU A 551 -17.35 2.49 13.84
C LEU A 551 -16.60 1.46 14.68
N ALA A 552 -17.20 0.28 14.88
CA ALA A 552 -16.51 -0.90 15.37
C ALA A 552 -16.12 -1.83 14.23
N PHE A 553 -14.90 -2.37 14.28
CA PHE A 553 -14.37 -3.38 13.37
C PHE A 553 -14.28 -4.70 14.14
N VAL A 554 -15.12 -5.68 13.78
CA VAL A 554 -15.25 -6.97 14.47
C VAL A 554 -14.75 -8.10 13.56
N PRO A 555 -13.58 -8.70 13.83
CA PRO A 555 -13.06 -9.82 13.04
C PRO A 555 -13.88 -11.10 13.29
N ASN A 556 -14.37 -11.71 12.22
CA ASN A 556 -15.19 -12.93 12.23
C ASN A 556 -14.31 -14.13 11.85
N TYR A 557 -13.83 -14.87 12.84
CA TYR A 557 -12.72 -15.83 12.66
C TYR A 557 -13.04 -16.95 11.67
N ASP A 558 -14.25 -17.52 11.71
CA ASP A 558 -14.60 -18.67 10.84
C ASP A 558 -15.12 -18.24 9.46
N ASP A 559 -15.61 -17.00 9.30
CA ASP A 559 -16.11 -16.47 8.02
C ASP A 559 -15.01 -15.90 7.12
N GLY A 560 -13.82 -15.60 7.65
CA GLY A 560 -12.75 -14.94 6.90
C GLY A 560 -12.99 -13.44 6.63
N SER A 561 -13.80 -12.79 7.46
CA SER A 561 -14.29 -11.43 7.24
C SER A 561 -14.16 -10.50 8.47
N VAL A 562 -14.38 -9.20 8.28
CA VAL A 562 -14.55 -8.21 9.35
C VAL A 562 -15.90 -7.53 9.18
N SER A 563 -16.75 -7.60 10.21
CA SER A 563 -17.99 -6.83 10.30
C SER A 563 -17.67 -5.39 10.73
N VAL A 564 -18.08 -4.41 9.93
CA VAL A 564 -17.95 -2.99 10.25
C VAL A 564 -19.32 -2.48 10.70
N ILE A 565 -19.44 -2.09 11.96
CA ILE A 565 -20.72 -1.77 12.62
C ILE A 565 -20.72 -0.30 13.05
N ASP A 566 -21.76 0.44 12.69
CA ASP A 566 -22.00 1.78 13.20
C ASP A 566 -22.73 1.69 14.55
N LEU A 567 -22.00 2.00 15.61
CA LEU A 567 -22.42 1.91 17.01
C LEU A 567 -23.47 2.96 17.39
N TRP A 568 -23.63 4.03 16.59
CA TRP A 568 -24.52 5.15 16.89
C TRP A 568 -25.94 4.93 16.34
N ASN A 569 -26.09 4.16 15.27
CA ASN A 569 -27.40 3.77 14.73
C ASN A 569 -27.66 2.24 14.74
N GLY A 570 -26.67 1.44 15.16
CA GLY A 570 -26.77 -0.02 15.27
C GLY A 570 -26.80 -0.77 13.94
N THR A 571 -26.31 -0.17 12.85
CA THR A 571 -26.32 -0.79 11.52
C THR A 571 -24.99 -1.45 11.17
N LEU A 572 -25.06 -2.67 10.62
CA LEU A 572 -23.93 -3.30 9.93
C LEU A 572 -23.69 -2.54 8.62
N ARG A 573 -22.56 -1.82 8.53
CA ARG A 573 -22.17 -1.00 7.38
C ARG A 573 -21.49 -1.80 6.27
N ALA A 574 -20.71 -2.81 6.64
CA ALA A 574 -20.06 -3.72 5.70
C ALA A 574 -19.69 -5.06 6.37
N THR A 575 -19.54 -6.10 5.56
CA THR A 575 -18.80 -7.33 5.92
C THR A 575 -17.66 -7.46 4.92
N VAL A 576 -16.46 -7.09 5.34
CA VAL A 576 -15.26 -7.00 4.49
C VAL A 576 -14.58 -8.36 4.46
N ALA A 577 -14.44 -8.98 3.28
CA ALA A 577 -13.62 -10.18 3.14
C ALA A 577 -12.14 -9.79 3.28
N VAL A 578 -11.40 -10.44 4.18
CA VAL A 578 -10.00 -10.08 4.49
C VAL A 578 -9.00 -11.22 4.33
N GLY A 579 -9.46 -12.47 4.35
CA GLY A 579 -8.63 -13.66 4.26
C GLY A 579 -8.93 -14.69 5.37
N ALA A 580 -8.22 -15.81 5.39
CA ALA A 580 -8.49 -16.90 6.32
C ALA A 580 -8.16 -16.54 7.78
N LYS A 581 -9.14 -16.71 8.67
CA LYS A 581 -8.99 -16.60 10.13
C LYS A 581 -8.49 -15.22 10.62
N PRO A 582 -9.19 -14.11 10.29
CA PRO A 582 -8.94 -12.84 10.94
C PRO A 582 -9.15 -13.01 12.44
N SER A 583 -8.18 -12.59 13.23
CA SER A 583 -8.16 -12.87 14.67
C SER A 583 -8.37 -11.58 15.46
N GLY A 584 -7.35 -10.78 15.74
CA GLY A 584 -7.46 -9.46 16.38
C GLY A 584 -6.83 -8.36 15.54
N GLY A 585 -7.18 -7.11 15.84
CA GLY A 585 -6.68 -5.94 15.13
C GLY A 585 -6.98 -4.65 15.87
N ASP A 586 -6.41 -3.54 15.42
CA ASP A 586 -6.51 -2.22 16.06
C ASP A 586 -6.72 -1.10 15.01
N VAL A 587 -7.28 0.04 15.40
CA VAL A 587 -7.52 1.19 14.49
C VAL A 587 -6.30 2.13 14.52
N LEU A 588 -5.69 2.35 13.36
CA LEU A 588 -4.50 3.17 13.22
C LEU A 588 -4.78 4.66 13.49
N PRO A 589 -3.76 5.44 13.92
CA PRO A 589 -3.92 6.85 14.28
C PRO A 589 -4.65 7.68 13.22
N GLY A 590 -5.52 8.59 13.70
CA GLY A 590 -6.34 9.45 12.85
C GLY A 590 -7.53 8.74 12.19
N ASP A 591 -7.96 7.58 12.72
CA ASP A 591 -9.10 6.78 12.23
C ASP A 591 -9.01 6.40 10.75
N SER A 592 -7.79 6.31 10.20
CA SER A 592 -7.55 6.17 8.76
C SER A 592 -7.74 4.73 8.25
N GLU A 593 -7.23 3.75 9.00
CA GLU A 593 -7.27 2.33 8.66
C GLU A 593 -7.44 1.44 9.90
N TYR A 594 -8.00 0.25 9.72
CA TYR A 594 -8.01 -0.83 10.71
C TYR A 594 -7.02 -1.92 10.27
N ALA A 595 -6.06 -2.24 11.14
CA ALA A 595 -5.01 -3.23 10.89
C ALA A 595 -5.34 -4.55 11.61
N VAL A 596 -5.54 -5.64 10.86
CA VAL A 596 -6.02 -6.94 11.40
C VAL A 596 -5.10 -8.10 11.05
N ALA A 597 -4.84 -8.97 12.03
CA ALA A 597 -4.06 -10.19 11.85
C ALA A 597 -4.86 -11.28 11.12
N VAL A 598 -4.43 -11.65 9.92
CA VAL A 598 -5.02 -12.72 9.10
C VAL A 598 -4.24 -14.01 9.38
N ARG A 599 -4.65 -14.70 10.45
CA ARG A 599 -3.89 -15.81 11.07
C ARG A 599 -3.61 -16.98 10.12
N GLY A 600 -4.53 -17.26 9.20
CA GLY A 600 -4.40 -18.34 8.22
C GLY A 600 -3.42 -18.05 7.08
N GLU A 601 -2.97 -16.80 6.93
CA GLU A 601 -2.15 -16.33 5.79
C GLU A 601 -0.84 -15.66 6.21
N ASN A 602 -0.50 -15.69 7.51
CA ASN A 602 0.74 -15.14 8.08
C ASN A 602 1.00 -13.65 7.73
N ARG A 603 -0.07 -12.84 7.67
CA ARG A 603 0.01 -11.41 7.28
C ARG A 603 -0.94 -10.54 8.09
N ILE A 604 -0.68 -9.23 8.07
CA ILE A 604 -1.64 -8.19 8.47
C ILE A 604 -2.38 -7.69 7.23
N ALA A 605 -3.69 -7.44 7.34
CA ALA A 605 -4.47 -6.71 6.34
C ALA A 605 -4.80 -5.30 6.86
N PHE A 606 -4.81 -4.32 5.97
CA PHE A 606 -5.21 -2.94 6.26
C PHE A 606 -6.55 -2.64 5.57
N ILE A 607 -7.58 -2.31 6.34
CA ILE A 607 -8.90 -1.89 5.83
C ILE A 607 -9.01 -0.39 5.97
N ASN A 608 -9.25 0.36 4.90
CA ASN A 608 -9.55 1.79 5.02
C ASN A 608 -10.95 1.98 5.65
N THR A 609 -11.04 2.80 6.70
CA THR A 609 -12.26 2.93 7.52
C THR A 609 -13.43 3.60 6.79
N ALA A 610 -13.13 4.55 5.90
CA ALA A 610 -14.11 5.31 5.15
C ALA A 610 -14.75 4.45 4.04
N SER A 611 -13.91 3.95 3.12
CA SER A 611 -14.32 3.11 1.98
C SER A 611 -14.71 1.68 2.36
N LYS A 612 -14.25 1.18 3.51
CA LYS A 612 -14.51 -0.16 4.05
C LYS A 612 -13.96 -1.27 3.15
N THR A 613 -12.88 -0.99 2.43
CA THR A 613 -12.16 -1.93 1.57
C THR A 613 -10.77 -2.25 2.11
N VAL A 614 -10.24 -3.43 1.79
CA VAL A 614 -8.82 -3.73 2.01
C VAL A 614 -7.99 -2.86 1.06
N VAL A 615 -7.07 -2.07 1.60
CA VAL A 615 -6.19 -1.17 0.84
C VAL A 615 -4.73 -1.61 0.83
N GLY A 616 -4.36 -2.62 1.62
CA GLY A 616 -3.03 -3.21 1.59
C GLY A 616 -2.86 -4.39 2.55
N SER A 617 -1.67 -4.98 2.56
CA SER A 617 -1.27 -5.99 3.52
C SER A 617 0.23 -5.98 3.78
N LEU A 618 0.65 -6.36 4.99
CA LEU A 618 2.04 -6.59 5.36
C LEU A 618 2.26 -8.07 5.65
N THR A 619 3.11 -8.71 4.88
CA THR A 619 3.51 -10.12 5.05
C THR A 619 4.98 -10.23 5.47
N ASP A 620 5.85 -9.40 4.89
CA ASP A 620 7.29 -9.55 5.03
C ASP A 620 7.76 -9.24 6.47
N GLY A 621 8.46 -10.19 7.09
CA GLY A 621 8.88 -10.15 8.49
C GLY A 621 7.82 -10.53 9.52
N ILE A 622 6.54 -10.71 9.13
CA ILE A 622 5.51 -11.20 10.05
C ILE A 622 5.81 -12.67 10.44
N GLY A 623 5.46 -13.05 11.66
CA GLY A 623 5.66 -14.42 12.14
C GLY A 623 4.54 -15.39 11.79
N ALA A 624 4.71 -16.63 12.23
CA ALA A 624 3.79 -17.70 11.89
C ALA A 624 2.52 -17.62 12.77
N SER A 625 1.36 -17.62 12.12
CA SER A 625 0.04 -17.49 12.74
C SER A 625 -0.09 -16.26 13.66
N PRO A 626 0.00 -15.04 13.10
CA PRO A 626 -0.24 -13.79 13.84
C PRO A 626 -1.67 -13.79 14.41
N PHE A 627 -1.85 -13.31 15.64
CA PHE A 627 -3.14 -13.42 16.34
C PHE A 627 -3.80 -12.08 16.63
N SER A 628 -3.11 -11.06 17.14
CA SER A 628 -3.67 -9.71 17.25
C SER A 628 -2.65 -8.63 16.84
N VAL A 629 -3.17 -7.42 16.65
CA VAL A 629 -2.38 -6.18 16.53
C VAL A 629 -2.72 -5.34 17.76
N VAL A 630 -1.73 -4.70 18.38
CA VAL A 630 -1.95 -3.65 19.40
C VAL A 630 -1.00 -2.47 19.16
N LEU A 631 -1.47 -1.25 19.40
CA LEU A 631 -0.68 -0.03 19.17
C LEU A 631 0.12 0.43 20.38
N ALA A 632 1.26 1.10 20.12
CA ALA A 632 1.90 1.96 21.11
C ALA A 632 1.11 3.28 21.27
N PRO A 633 1.00 3.86 22.48
CA PRO A 633 0.26 5.11 22.71
C PRO A 633 0.67 6.32 21.85
N ASN A 634 1.90 6.33 21.32
CA ASN A 634 2.39 7.39 20.44
C ASN A 634 2.06 7.17 18.94
N GLY A 635 1.38 6.07 18.58
CA GLY A 635 1.00 5.75 17.21
C GLY A 635 2.16 5.41 16.25
N ARG A 636 3.42 5.35 16.73
CA ARG A 636 4.59 5.06 15.88
C ARG A 636 4.81 3.56 15.64
N LEU A 637 4.37 2.72 16.58
CA LEU A 637 4.56 1.27 16.54
C LEU A 637 3.22 0.51 16.62
N ALA A 638 3.18 -0.63 15.95
CA ALA A 638 2.24 -1.72 16.22
C ALA A 638 3.00 -2.99 16.60
N PHE A 639 2.40 -3.82 17.46
CA PHE A 639 2.94 -5.11 17.89
C PHE A 639 2.03 -6.24 17.44
N VAL A 640 2.62 -7.33 16.94
CA VAL A 640 1.89 -8.51 16.44
C VAL A 640 2.44 -9.78 17.09
N ASN A 641 1.60 -10.50 17.83
CA ASN A 641 1.97 -11.76 18.46
C ASN A 641 1.77 -12.95 17.50
N ASN A 642 2.82 -13.73 17.31
CA ASN A 642 2.85 -14.82 16.34
C ASN A 642 2.73 -16.17 17.07
N THR A 643 1.52 -16.71 17.13
CA THR A 643 1.22 -17.90 17.98
C THR A 643 2.10 -19.11 17.66
N ALA A 644 2.48 -19.32 16.39
CA ALA A 644 3.23 -20.50 15.95
C ALA A 644 4.76 -20.28 15.81
N SER A 645 5.26 -19.04 15.76
CA SER A 645 6.71 -18.76 15.85
C SER A 645 7.16 -18.29 17.23
N HIS A 646 6.24 -18.15 18.18
CA HIS A 646 6.50 -17.87 19.60
C HIS A 646 7.29 -16.57 19.83
N ASP A 647 6.97 -15.55 19.03
CA ASP A 647 7.61 -14.24 19.04
C ASP A 647 6.62 -13.11 18.75
N VAL A 648 7.06 -11.86 18.96
CA VAL A 648 6.34 -10.65 18.57
C VAL A 648 7.06 -9.97 17.41
N SER A 649 6.38 -9.77 16.29
CA SER A 649 6.83 -8.87 15.22
C SER A 649 6.47 -7.43 15.61
N VAL A 650 7.46 -6.54 15.62
CA VAL A 650 7.26 -5.10 15.85
C VAL A 650 7.21 -4.39 14.50
N ILE A 651 6.14 -3.65 14.23
CA ILE A 651 5.94 -2.87 13.00
C ILE A 651 6.17 -1.40 13.32
N ALA A 652 7.04 -0.73 12.56
CA ALA A 652 7.05 0.73 12.48
C ALA A 652 5.98 1.16 11.46
N LEU A 653 5.04 2.00 11.90
CA LEU A 653 3.82 2.31 11.15
C LEU A 653 3.98 3.29 9.99
N PRO A 654 4.79 4.38 10.09
CA PRO A 654 5.04 5.27 8.95
C PRO A 654 5.60 4.53 7.73
N GLU A 655 6.49 3.56 7.96
CA GLU A 655 7.16 2.74 6.96
C GLU A 655 6.41 1.44 6.65
N ARG A 656 5.35 1.12 7.40
CA ARG A 656 4.59 -0.15 7.41
C ARG A 656 5.50 -1.40 7.38
N ARG A 657 6.60 -1.39 8.13
CA ARG A 657 7.66 -2.41 8.05
C ARG A 657 7.91 -3.09 9.40
N VAL A 658 8.15 -4.40 9.39
CA VAL A 658 8.64 -5.12 10.58
C VAL A 658 10.08 -4.72 10.88
N ILE A 659 10.31 -4.07 12.02
CA ILE A 659 11.61 -3.54 12.47
C ILE A 659 12.30 -4.41 13.53
N ALA A 660 11.60 -5.34 14.16
CA ALA A 660 12.15 -6.30 15.12
C ALA A 660 11.29 -7.57 15.21
N ARG A 661 11.89 -8.68 15.66
CA ARG A 661 11.20 -9.94 15.98
C ARG A 661 11.70 -10.51 17.30
N ILE A 662 10.89 -10.35 18.34
CA ILE A 662 11.29 -10.53 19.74
C ILE A 662 10.78 -11.88 20.27
N PRO A 663 11.65 -12.86 20.59
CA PRO A 663 11.20 -14.16 21.09
C PRO A 663 10.49 -14.07 22.45
N THR A 664 9.33 -14.71 22.58
CA THR A 664 8.47 -14.69 23.78
C THR A 664 8.41 -16.05 24.47
N GLY A 665 7.37 -16.30 25.28
CA GLY A 665 6.95 -17.64 25.66
C GLY A 665 6.22 -18.37 24.53
N GLU A 666 5.82 -19.60 24.78
CA GLU A 666 5.09 -20.41 23.79
C GLU A 666 3.64 -19.95 23.68
N ILE A 667 3.15 -19.86 22.44
CA ILE A 667 1.80 -19.39 22.09
C ILE A 667 1.47 -18.03 22.73
N PRO A 668 2.15 -16.92 22.34
CA PRO A 668 1.75 -15.58 22.75
C PRO A 668 0.36 -15.25 22.19
N ILE A 669 -0.63 -14.97 23.04
CA ILE A 669 -2.07 -14.93 22.67
C ILE A 669 -2.73 -13.56 22.82
N VAL A 670 -2.43 -12.81 23.89
CA VAL A 670 -2.92 -11.44 24.10
C VAL A 670 -1.77 -10.55 24.56
N MET A 671 -1.83 -9.28 24.14
CA MET A 671 -0.84 -8.26 24.49
C MET A 671 -1.52 -7.01 25.04
N ALA A 672 -0.79 -6.24 25.84
CA ALA A 672 -1.14 -4.87 26.20
C ALA A 672 0.13 -4.02 26.28
N VAL A 673 0.08 -2.78 25.78
CA VAL A 673 1.14 -1.78 26.03
C VAL A 673 0.77 -0.99 27.28
N HIS A 674 1.73 -0.82 28.19
CA HIS A 674 1.53 -0.01 29.39
C HIS A 674 1.26 1.47 29.01
N PRO A 675 0.34 2.21 29.67
CA PRO A 675 -0.01 3.59 29.27
C PRO A 675 1.14 4.59 29.14
N SER A 676 2.26 4.41 29.85
CA SER A 676 3.47 5.24 29.67
C SER A 676 4.26 4.95 28.37
N GLY A 677 3.83 3.97 27.57
CA GLY A 677 4.52 3.51 26.36
C GLY A 677 5.83 2.75 26.62
N GLU A 678 6.21 2.52 27.88
CA GLU A 678 7.54 1.98 28.23
C GLU A 678 7.68 0.46 28.10
N THR A 679 6.60 -0.30 28.25
CA THR A 679 6.64 -1.76 28.20
C THR A 679 5.47 -2.36 27.44
N LEU A 680 5.76 -3.41 26.67
CA LEU A 680 4.80 -4.35 26.11
C LEU A 680 4.70 -5.57 27.03
N TRP A 681 3.49 -5.98 27.36
CA TRP A 681 3.18 -7.12 28.21
C TRP A 681 2.48 -8.18 27.35
N VAL A 682 2.95 -9.44 27.41
CA VAL A 682 2.55 -10.52 26.48
C VAL A 682 2.16 -11.77 27.25
N SER A 683 0.88 -12.12 27.25
CA SER A 683 0.38 -13.38 27.79
C SER A 683 0.73 -14.52 26.83
N CYS A 684 1.51 -15.49 27.31
CA CYS A 684 1.94 -16.68 26.58
C CYS A 684 1.20 -17.90 27.13
N GLU A 685 0.20 -18.36 26.38
CA GLU A 685 -0.74 -19.40 26.79
C GLU A 685 -0.04 -20.74 27.02
N GLY A 686 0.74 -21.19 26.03
CA GLY A 686 1.35 -22.51 26.01
C GLY A 686 2.43 -22.70 27.08
N SER A 687 3.24 -21.67 27.33
CA SER A 687 4.25 -21.70 28.40
C SER A 687 3.72 -21.25 29.76
N HIS A 688 2.43 -20.90 29.88
CA HIS A 688 1.78 -20.47 31.13
C HIS A 688 2.46 -19.25 31.80
N THR A 689 2.96 -18.32 30.99
CA THR A 689 3.75 -17.17 31.45
C THR A 689 3.34 -15.85 30.84
N LEU A 690 3.55 -14.78 31.59
CA LEU A 690 3.55 -13.40 31.12
C LEU A 690 5.00 -12.95 30.83
N ASP A 691 5.29 -12.54 29.59
CA ASP A 691 6.54 -11.87 29.24
C ASP A 691 6.37 -10.34 29.27
N VAL A 692 7.37 -9.63 29.79
CA VAL A 692 7.40 -8.16 29.82
C VAL A 692 8.62 -7.67 29.04
N ILE A 693 8.40 -6.81 28.06
CA ILE A 693 9.37 -6.34 27.07
C ILE A 693 9.49 -4.82 27.16
N ALA A 694 10.72 -4.30 27.28
CA ALA A 694 11.00 -2.88 27.20
C ALA A 694 10.91 -2.37 25.76
N ILE A 695 10.20 -1.26 25.57
CA ILE A 695 10.15 -0.53 24.31
C ILE A 695 11.30 0.51 24.33
N PRO A 696 12.22 0.53 23.34
CA PRO A 696 13.40 1.40 23.37
C PRO A 696 13.05 2.89 23.34
N ARG A 697 13.81 3.70 24.07
CA ARG A 697 13.58 5.16 24.21
C ARG A 697 13.41 5.88 22.86
N ALA A 698 14.22 5.54 21.85
CA ALA A 698 14.18 6.10 20.49
C ALA A 698 12.86 5.86 19.72
N TRP A 699 12.08 4.84 20.12
CA TRP A 699 10.75 4.57 19.55
C TRP A 699 9.60 5.14 20.39
N ARG A 700 9.87 5.55 21.64
CA ARG A 700 8.88 6.10 22.59
C ARG A 700 8.80 7.61 22.49
N GLU A 701 9.95 8.26 22.56
CA GLU A 701 10.08 9.69 22.31
C GLU A 701 9.74 9.98 20.83
N ALA A 702 9.51 11.25 20.50
CA ALA A 702 9.78 11.69 19.14
C ALA A 702 11.25 11.36 18.81
N ALA A 703 11.60 11.22 17.53
CA ALA A 703 13.01 11.30 17.19
C ALA A 703 13.54 12.63 17.75
N PRO A 704 14.70 12.67 18.44
CA PRO A 704 15.29 13.96 18.78
C PRO A 704 15.54 14.69 17.46
N ASP A 705 14.96 15.87 17.29
CA ASP A 705 15.11 16.67 16.07
C ASP A 705 16.61 16.77 15.77
N ALA A 706 17.03 16.15 14.65
CA ALA A 706 18.43 16.07 14.28
C ALA A 706 18.93 17.51 14.14
N THR A 707 19.93 17.89 14.96
CA THR A 707 20.00 19.24 15.55
C THR A 707 20.21 20.40 14.57
N THR A 708 19.13 20.75 13.89
CA THR A 708 18.79 22.03 13.29
C THR A 708 17.55 22.53 14.05
N ALA A 709 17.47 23.82 14.35
CA ALA A 709 16.28 24.38 15.02
C ALA A 709 15.02 24.02 14.21
N PRO A 710 13.89 23.67 14.88
CA PRO A 710 12.73 23.12 14.19
C PRO A 710 12.28 24.05 13.07
N ALA A 711 12.24 23.52 11.85
CA ALA A 711 11.73 24.24 10.71
C ALA A 711 10.28 24.66 11.02
N VAL A 712 10.03 25.96 10.99
CA VAL A 712 8.77 26.53 11.44
C VAL A 712 7.72 26.27 10.36
N THR A 713 6.87 25.25 10.57
CA THR A 713 5.78 24.90 9.65
C THR A 713 4.93 26.14 9.37
N GLU A 714 4.94 26.64 8.15
CA GLU A 714 4.17 27.82 7.78
C GLU A 714 2.78 27.39 7.34
N VAL A 715 1.74 28.01 7.88
CA VAL A 715 0.35 27.63 7.57
C VAL A 715 -0.46 28.86 7.17
N ALA A 716 -1.23 28.79 6.09
CA ALA A 716 -2.22 29.80 5.73
C ALA A 716 -3.59 29.14 5.45
N VAL A 717 -4.69 29.85 5.70
CA VAL A 717 -6.06 29.37 5.40
C VAL A 717 -6.70 30.25 4.33
N LEU A 718 -6.96 29.64 3.17
CA LEU A 718 -7.53 30.27 1.98
C LEU A 718 -9.01 29.85 1.83
N GLY A 719 -9.90 30.81 2.05
CA GLY A 719 -11.34 30.72 1.91
C GLY A 719 -11.79 30.75 0.45
N MET A 720 -12.41 29.66 0.02
CA MET A 720 -12.96 29.45 -1.32
C MET A 720 -14.46 29.79 -1.36
N ILE A 721 -14.94 30.21 -2.53
CA ILE A 721 -16.37 30.47 -2.82
C ILE A 721 -16.95 29.45 -3.82
N HIS A 722 -16.28 28.30 -3.98
CA HIS A 722 -16.77 27.15 -4.74
C HIS A 722 -17.19 27.52 -6.18
N GLY A 723 -18.37 27.06 -6.62
CA GLY A 723 -18.90 27.32 -7.96
C GLY A 723 -19.02 28.80 -8.33
N ASP A 724 -19.02 29.72 -7.37
CA ASP A 724 -19.08 31.16 -7.62
C ASP A 724 -17.73 31.77 -8.06
N HIS A 725 -16.61 31.04 -7.92
CA HIS A 725 -15.33 31.37 -8.59
C HIS A 725 -15.44 31.41 -10.13
N ARG A 726 -16.47 30.79 -10.72
CA ARG A 726 -16.77 30.88 -12.17
C ARG A 726 -17.63 32.10 -12.54
N LYS A 727 -18.11 32.88 -11.56
CA LYS A 727 -18.97 34.05 -11.75
C LYS A 727 -18.31 35.35 -11.28
N SER A 728 -17.50 35.27 -10.21
CA SER A 728 -16.81 36.39 -9.60
C SER A 728 -15.76 37.00 -10.54
N THR A 729 -15.70 38.32 -10.57
CA THR A 729 -14.67 39.10 -11.29
C THR A 729 -13.50 39.52 -10.39
N THR A 730 -13.67 39.42 -9.08
CA THR A 730 -12.71 39.82 -8.02
C THR A 730 -11.99 38.60 -7.43
N TRP A 731 -12.70 37.49 -7.24
CA TRP A 731 -12.21 36.21 -6.75
C TRP A 731 -12.45 35.07 -7.76
N GLY A 732 -12.28 35.38 -9.04
CA GLY A 732 -12.32 34.39 -10.11
C GLY A 732 -11.18 33.36 -10.04
N LEU A 733 -11.29 32.27 -10.81
CA LEU A 733 -10.34 31.16 -10.78
C LEU A 733 -8.86 31.55 -10.99
N GLU A 734 -8.58 32.58 -11.80
CA GLU A 734 -7.20 33.04 -12.00
C GLU A 734 -6.66 33.82 -10.80
N ALA A 735 -7.52 34.50 -10.02
CA ALA A 735 -7.15 35.14 -8.75
C ALA A 735 -6.77 34.09 -7.69
N VAL A 736 -7.50 32.96 -7.65
CA VAL A 736 -7.13 31.80 -6.83
C VAL A 736 -5.82 31.18 -7.31
N ARG A 737 -5.65 31.01 -8.63
CA ARG A 737 -4.41 30.46 -9.22
C ARG A 737 -3.20 31.31 -8.89
N GLU A 738 -3.31 32.62 -9.05
CA GLU A 738 -2.23 33.55 -8.70
C GLU A 738 -1.94 33.52 -7.19
N THR A 739 -2.97 33.47 -6.33
CA THR A 739 -2.75 33.38 -4.87
C THR A 739 -1.95 32.15 -4.49
N ILE A 740 -2.30 30.97 -5.02
CA ILE A 740 -1.57 29.72 -4.77
C ILE A 740 -0.14 29.79 -5.34
N ALA A 741 0.02 30.33 -6.55
CA ALA A 741 1.33 30.48 -7.20
C ALA A 741 2.25 31.49 -6.50
N ARG A 742 1.70 32.54 -5.89
CA ARG A 742 2.41 33.50 -5.03
C ARG A 742 2.71 32.93 -3.65
N TYR A 743 1.76 32.19 -3.06
CA TYR A 743 1.97 31.52 -1.78
C TYR A 743 3.07 30.47 -1.87
N ARG A 744 3.22 29.75 -3.00
CA ARG A 744 4.21 28.67 -3.17
C ARG A 744 4.14 27.64 -2.01
N PRO A 745 3.04 26.88 -1.92
CA PRO A 745 2.95 25.79 -0.96
C PRO A 745 3.87 24.63 -1.36
N ASP A 746 4.40 23.93 -0.37
CA ASP A 746 4.93 22.57 -0.52
C ASP A 746 3.79 21.54 -0.42
N VAL A 747 2.76 21.86 0.39
CA VAL A 747 1.55 21.06 0.60
C VAL A 747 0.30 21.94 0.50
N VAL A 748 -0.73 21.45 -0.18
CA VAL A 748 -2.10 22.01 -0.09
C VAL A 748 -3.02 21.01 0.60
N ILE A 749 -3.54 21.35 1.78
CA ILE A 749 -4.61 20.58 2.44
C ILE A 749 -5.94 21.08 1.89
N ALA A 750 -6.64 20.29 1.10
CA ALA A 750 -7.82 20.71 0.35
C ALA A 750 -9.13 20.13 0.90
N GLU A 751 -10.26 20.77 0.60
CA GLU A 751 -11.62 20.26 0.89
C GLU A 751 -12.03 19.08 -0.02
N ILE A 752 -11.13 18.09 -0.14
CA ILE A 752 -11.32 16.84 -0.85
C ILE A 752 -11.48 15.74 0.19
N ALA A 753 -12.43 14.83 -0.03
CA ALA A 753 -12.67 13.72 0.87
C ALA A 753 -11.66 12.58 0.63
N PRO A 754 -11.04 11.99 1.68
CA PRO A 754 -10.01 10.96 1.53
C PRO A 754 -10.44 9.73 0.72
N ASP A 755 -11.72 9.36 0.78
CA ASP A 755 -12.33 8.26 0.02
C ASP A 755 -12.39 8.52 -1.50
N ARG A 756 -12.31 9.78 -1.93
CA ARG A 756 -12.38 10.19 -3.34
C ARG A 756 -11.00 10.46 -3.95
N TRP A 757 -10.04 10.95 -3.15
CA TRP A 757 -8.76 11.43 -3.67
C TRP A 757 -7.97 10.44 -4.53
N PRO A 758 -7.83 9.14 -4.18
CA PRO A 758 -7.09 8.19 -5.02
C PRO A 758 -7.67 8.08 -6.43
N ARG A 759 -9.01 8.08 -6.56
CA ARG A 759 -9.67 8.08 -7.86
C ARG A 759 -9.50 9.41 -8.59
N ILE A 760 -9.76 10.54 -7.92
CA ILE A 760 -9.62 11.88 -8.52
C ILE A 760 -8.22 12.07 -9.11
N TRP A 761 -7.18 11.65 -8.38
CA TRP A 761 -5.81 11.76 -8.83
C TRP A 761 -5.46 10.77 -9.96
N SER A 762 -5.92 9.51 -9.91
CA SER A 762 -5.72 8.56 -11.02
C SER A 762 -6.41 9.04 -12.30
N ASP A 763 -7.70 9.41 -12.23
CA ASP A 763 -8.46 9.96 -13.35
C ASP A 763 -7.73 11.18 -13.96
N TYR A 764 -7.24 12.11 -13.13
CA TYR A 764 -6.51 13.29 -13.60
C TYR A 764 -5.12 12.98 -14.17
N ALA A 765 -4.33 12.12 -13.54
CA ALA A 765 -2.98 11.78 -13.96
C ALA A 765 -2.95 10.92 -15.23
N GLU A 766 -3.95 10.06 -15.42
CA GLU A 766 -4.10 9.22 -16.63
C GLU A 766 -4.68 9.99 -17.82
N ARG A 767 -5.61 10.94 -17.58
CA ARG A 767 -6.47 11.51 -18.63
C ARG A 767 -6.46 13.04 -18.74
N GLY A 768 -5.86 13.75 -17.79
CA GLY A 768 -5.87 15.22 -17.71
C GLY A 768 -7.23 15.84 -17.36
N VAL A 769 -8.24 15.02 -17.03
CA VAL A 769 -9.62 15.41 -16.75
C VAL A 769 -10.21 14.57 -15.62
N ILE A 770 -11.24 15.05 -14.94
CA ILE A 770 -11.95 14.28 -13.91
C ILE A 770 -13.46 14.22 -14.18
N GLU A 771 -14.10 13.16 -13.67
CA GLU A 771 -15.52 12.90 -13.87
C GLU A 771 -16.31 12.80 -12.55
N ASP A 772 -15.69 13.01 -11.38
CA ASP A 772 -16.39 12.96 -10.09
C ASP A 772 -17.45 14.08 -10.01
N PRO A 773 -18.77 13.76 -9.90
CA PRO A 773 -19.82 14.77 -9.95
C PRO A 773 -19.90 15.69 -8.73
N ARG A 774 -19.26 15.34 -7.61
CA ARG A 774 -19.11 16.25 -6.46
C ARG A 774 -17.99 17.25 -6.76
N MET A 775 -16.85 16.80 -7.26
CA MET A 775 -15.69 17.64 -7.55
C MET A 775 -15.93 18.65 -8.66
N LEU A 776 -16.72 18.32 -9.68
CA LEU A 776 -17.08 19.24 -10.77
C LEU A 776 -17.86 20.51 -10.32
N ARG A 777 -18.31 20.55 -9.05
CA ARG A 777 -18.93 21.71 -8.39
C ARG A 777 -17.91 22.66 -7.71
N PHE A 778 -16.65 22.23 -7.58
CA PHE A 778 -15.55 22.92 -6.90
C PHE A 778 -14.43 23.27 -7.90
N PRO A 779 -14.64 24.28 -8.75
CA PRO A 779 -13.69 24.65 -9.81
C PRO A 779 -12.32 25.09 -9.30
N GLU A 780 -12.22 25.56 -8.05
CA GLU A 780 -10.96 25.80 -7.35
C GLU A 780 -10.07 24.54 -7.27
N TYR A 781 -10.67 23.35 -7.28
CA TYR A 781 -9.92 22.09 -7.29
C TYR A 781 -9.71 21.54 -8.70
N THR A 782 -10.72 21.60 -9.57
CA THR A 782 -10.66 21.03 -10.93
C THR A 782 -9.86 21.88 -11.90
N ASP A 783 -10.09 23.20 -11.88
CA ASP A 783 -9.59 24.14 -12.89
C ASP A 783 -8.33 24.89 -12.40
N VAL A 784 -8.04 24.81 -11.09
CA VAL A 784 -6.90 25.47 -10.44
C VAL A 784 -5.95 24.50 -9.73
N LEU A 785 -6.39 23.80 -8.66
CA LEU A 785 -5.48 23.02 -7.82
C LEU A 785 -4.78 21.87 -8.57
N LEU A 786 -5.54 21.03 -9.29
CA LEU A 786 -4.99 19.87 -10.00
C LEU A 786 -3.97 20.27 -11.10
N PRO A 787 -4.26 21.25 -11.99
CA PRO A 787 -3.26 21.78 -12.93
C PRO A 787 -2.04 22.41 -12.26
N LEU A 788 -2.21 23.08 -11.10
CA LEU A 788 -1.08 23.66 -10.37
C LEU A 788 -0.21 22.58 -9.70
N LYS A 789 -0.79 21.49 -9.16
CA LYS A 789 0.00 20.38 -8.61
C LYS A 789 0.98 19.81 -9.63
N VAL A 790 0.52 19.54 -10.86
CA VAL A 790 1.39 19.01 -11.93
C VAL A 790 2.47 20.02 -12.32
N ARG A 791 2.18 21.33 -12.27
CA ARG A 791 3.11 22.41 -12.67
C ARG A 791 4.13 22.79 -11.59
N MET A 792 3.77 22.67 -10.31
CA MET A 792 4.53 23.18 -9.17
C MET A 792 5.08 22.08 -8.25
N GLY A 793 4.69 20.82 -8.43
CA GLY A 793 5.20 19.67 -7.68
C GLY A 793 4.55 19.40 -6.32
N PHE A 794 3.89 20.39 -5.71
CA PHE A 794 3.37 20.31 -4.34
C PHE A 794 2.47 19.09 -4.03
N ALA A 795 2.52 18.62 -2.79
CA ALA A 795 1.62 17.58 -2.29
C ALA A 795 0.18 18.11 -2.14
N VAL A 796 -0.81 17.22 -2.25
CA VAL A 796 -2.21 17.53 -1.95
C VAL A 796 -2.73 16.53 -0.92
N GLU A 797 -3.25 17.06 0.18
CA GLU A 797 -3.72 16.33 1.35
C GLU A 797 -5.25 16.45 1.49
N PRO A 798 -6.01 15.34 1.47
CA PRO A 798 -7.48 15.39 1.57
C PRO A 798 -7.93 15.70 3.01
N GLY A 799 -8.41 16.92 3.26
CA GLY A 799 -8.84 17.40 4.58
C GLY A 799 -10.34 17.26 4.88
N ALA A 800 -11.21 16.97 3.90
CA ALA A 800 -12.65 17.05 4.11
C ALA A 800 -13.27 15.72 4.58
N ALA A 801 -13.69 15.69 5.85
CA ALA A 801 -14.47 14.57 6.40
C ALA A 801 -15.91 14.42 5.83
N TRP A 802 -16.35 15.26 4.87
CA TRP A 802 -17.70 15.15 4.28
C TRP A 802 -17.76 14.03 3.22
N THR A 803 -17.83 12.80 3.70
CA THR A 803 -18.05 11.60 2.87
C THR A 803 -19.50 11.51 2.38
N GLN A 804 -19.78 10.61 1.43
CA GLN A 804 -21.16 10.35 1.00
C GLN A 804 -22.02 9.82 2.15
N GLU A 805 -21.50 8.86 2.94
CA GLU A 805 -22.18 8.27 4.10
C GLU A 805 -22.62 9.34 5.13
N MET A 806 -21.88 10.45 5.23
CA MET A 806 -22.24 11.56 6.11
C MET A 806 -23.37 12.43 5.56
N SER A 807 -23.45 12.63 4.24
CA SER A 807 -24.60 13.28 3.58
C SER A 807 -25.86 12.46 3.78
N ASP A 808 -25.79 11.16 3.45
CA ASP A 808 -26.91 10.23 3.53
C ASP A 808 -27.46 10.13 4.97
N LEU A 809 -26.56 10.08 5.97
CA LEU A 809 -26.93 10.06 7.39
C LEU A 809 -27.56 11.38 7.85
N ARG A 810 -27.04 12.54 7.38
CA ARG A 810 -27.61 13.86 7.68
C ARG A 810 -29.01 13.99 7.09
N GLU A 811 -29.20 13.59 5.84
CA GLU A 811 -30.49 13.62 5.14
C GLU A 811 -31.52 12.70 5.83
N ALA A 812 -31.13 11.48 6.21
CA ALA A 812 -31.97 10.58 6.99
C ALA A 812 -32.34 11.14 8.39
N ARG A 813 -31.39 11.77 9.09
CA ARG A 813 -31.65 12.40 10.41
C ARG A 813 -32.53 13.64 10.31
N ILE A 814 -32.37 14.47 9.27
CA ILE A 814 -33.26 15.60 8.98
C ILE A 814 -34.69 15.09 8.74
N HIS A 815 -34.86 14.07 7.89
CA HIS A 815 -36.17 13.49 7.62
C HIS A 815 -36.87 12.97 8.89
N VAL A 816 -36.14 12.32 9.80
CA VAL A 816 -36.69 11.90 11.12
C VAL A 816 -37.03 13.11 11.99
N PHE A 817 -36.16 14.12 12.05
CA PHE A 817 -36.35 15.31 12.87
C PHE A 817 -37.54 16.17 12.45
N GLU A 818 -37.80 16.30 11.14
CA GLU A 818 -38.96 17.03 10.58
C GLU A 818 -40.31 16.39 10.96
N HIS A 819 -40.31 15.11 11.35
CA HIS A 819 -41.50 14.35 11.73
C HIS A 819 -41.61 14.11 13.26
N ASP A 820 -40.71 14.67 14.07
CA ASP A 820 -40.82 14.67 15.54
C ASP A 820 -41.99 15.58 15.99
N PRO A 821 -42.89 15.14 16.89
CA PRO A 821 -43.94 15.99 17.46
C PRO A 821 -43.48 17.33 18.03
N ALA A 822 -42.23 17.44 18.53
CA ALA A 822 -41.64 18.67 19.05
C ALA A 822 -40.90 19.51 17.98
N PHE A 823 -40.90 19.09 16.71
CA PHE A 823 -40.26 19.83 15.61
C PHE A 823 -40.81 21.25 15.45
N ALA A 824 -42.12 21.44 15.57
CA ALA A 824 -42.76 22.74 15.36
C ALA A 824 -42.26 23.82 16.31
N GLU A 825 -42.07 23.48 17.59
CA GLU A 825 -41.56 24.38 18.64
C GLU A 825 -40.07 24.69 18.42
N ARG A 826 -39.25 23.64 18.20
CA ARG A 826 -37.81 23.80 17.98
C ARG A 826 -37.49 24.57 16.69
N ASN A 827 -38.27 24.35 15.62
CA ASN A 827 -38.17 25.14 14.40
C ASN A 827 -38.57 26.60 14.64
N ALA A 828 -39.64 26.88 15.39
CA ALA A 828 -40.01 28.26 15.73
C ALA A 828 -38.89 29.00 16.50
N ALA A 829 -38.25 28.33 17.46
CA ALA A 829 -37.09 28.88 18.18
C ALA A 829 -35.87 29.07 17.26
N TYR A 830 -35.57 28.10 16.40
CA TYR A 830 -34.50 28.17 15.39
C TYR A 830 -34.69 29.33 14.41
N GLN A 831 -35.89 29.52 13.86
CA GLN A 831 -36.20 30.66 12.98
C GLN A 831 -36.07 32.01 13.71
N ALA A 832 -36.45 32.08 15.00
CA ALA A 832 -36.24 33.27 15.81
C ALA A 832 -34.74 33.55 16.05
N ALA A 833 -33.93 32.52 16.28
CA ALA A 833 -32.48 32.63 16.43
C ALA A 833 -31.78 33.06 15.13
N ILE A 834 -32.17 32.50 13.96
CA ILE A 834 -31.72 32.99 12.64
C ILE A 834 -32.03 34.47 12.49
N LYS A 835 -33.27 34.89 12.78
CA LYS A 835 -33.68 36.30 12.64
C LYS A 835 -32.89 37.23 13.59
N ALA A 836 -32.54 36.76 14.78
CA ALA A 836 -31.71 37.50 15.72
C ALA A 836 -30.23 37.63 15.26
N ALA A 837 -29.67 36.61 14.61
CA ALA A 837 -28.36 36.69 13.97
C ALA A 837 -28.40 37.60 12.73
N GLN A 838 -29.44 37.51 11.90
CA GLN A 838 -29.66 38.39 10.73
C GLN A 838 -29.83 39.87 11.11
N ALA A 839 -30.26 40.19 12.34
CA ALA A 839 -30.33 41.55 12.84
C ALA A 839 -28.95 42.16 13.21
N GLN A 840 -27.86 41.38 13.13
CA GLN A 840 -26.48 41.81 13.41
C GLN A 840 -25.65 42.02 12.12
N ASP A 841 -26.35 42.31 11.01
CA ASP A 841 -25.83 42.59 9.66
C ASP A 841 -24.84 41.56 9.04
N PRO A 842 -25.19 40.26 8.98
CA PRO A 842 -24.40 39.29 8.22
C PRO A 842 -24.62 39.41 6.69
N GLN A 843 -25.68 40.08 6.21
CA GLN A 843 -26.01 40.08 4.77
C GLN A 843 -25.02 40.88 3.92
N HIS A 844 -24.49 42.00 4.40
CA HIS A 844 -23.52 42.78 3.61
C HIS A 844 -22.13 42.15 3.49
N VAL A 845 -21.81 41.16 4.33
CA VAL A 845 -20.47 40.55 4.41
C VAL A 845 -20.46 39.10 3.91
N ALA A 846 -21.54 38.33 4.14
CA ALA A 846 -21.63 36.94 3.66
C ALA A 846 -21.75 36.84 2.13
N ASP A 847 -22.44 37.80 1.48
CA ASP A 847 -22.61 37.86 0.02
C ASP A 847 -21.42 38.53 -0.71
N SER A 848 -20.32 38.82 -0.01
CA SER A 848 -19.13 39.48 -0.58
C SER A 848 -18.22 38.48 -1.30
N ASP A 849 -17.89 38.77 -2.56
CA ASP A 849 -16.89 38.02 -3.33
C ASP A 849 -15.49 38.66 -3.31
N ASP A 850 -15.28 39.79 -2.63
CA ASP A 850 -13.95 40.40 -2.49
C ASP A 850 -13.07 39.53 -1.57
N PRO A 851 -11.93 39.00 -2.06
CA PRO A 851 -11.08 38.16 -1.24
C PRO A 851 -10.48 38.88 -0.03
N ARG A 852 -10.39 40.22 -0.04
CA ARG A 852 -9.91 41.00 1.11
C ARG A 852 -10.96 41.08 2.22
N VAL A 853 -12.24 41.07 1.86
CA VAL A 853 -13.36 40.99 2.81
C VAL A 853 -13.47 39.57 3.34
N ILE A 854 -13.48 38.56 2.46
CA ILE A 854 -13.53 37.13 2.84
C ILE A 854 -12.43 36.77 3.85
N HIS A 855 -11.21 37.30 3.67
CA HIS A 855 -10.06 37.04 4.54
C HIS A 855 -9.89 38.06 5.68
N SER A 856 -10.97 38.73 6.10
CA SER A 856 -10.98 39.60 7.29
C SER A 856 -11.51 38.91 8.54
N ASP A 857 -11.04 39.32 9.73
CA ASP A 857 -11.54 38.82 11.01
C ASP A 857 -13.02 39.18 11.25
N GLU A 858 -13.54 40.26 10.64
CA GLU A 858 -14.96 40.62 10.75
C GLU A 858 -15.85 39.70 9.90
N TYR A 859 -15.37 39.24 8.72
CA TYR A 859 -16.05 38.16 7.98
C TYR A 859 -16.09 36.88 8.81
N ASP A 860 -14.98 36.48 9.42
CA ASP A 860 -14.93 35.28 10.29
C ASP A 860 -15.87 35.40 11.49
N ARG A 861 -15.94 36.58 12.12
CA ARG A 861 -16.84 36.89 13.23
C ARG A 861 -18.33 36.84 12.82
N LEU A 862 -18.70 37.50 11.72
CA LEU A 862 -20.09 37.54 11.25
C LEU A 862 -20.54 36.17 10.73
N THR A 863 -19.65 35.43 10.04
CA THR A 863 -19.85 34.02 9.68
C THR A 863 -20.14 33.15 10.91
N LYS A 864 -19.34 33.29 11.98
CA LYS A 864 -19.58 32.58 13.24
C LYS A 864 -20.97 32.91 13.84
N ILE A 865 -21.33 34.19 13.91
CA ILE A 865 -22.64 34.66 14.41
C ILE A 865 -23.79 34.09 13.58
N ALA A 866 -23.68 34.08 12.25
CA ALA A 866 -24.70 33.55 11.34
C ALA A 866 -24.89 32.03 11.46
N LEU A 867 -23.85 31.28 11.85
CA LEU A 867 -23.88 29.82 11.96
C LEU A 867 -24.19 29.29 13.37
N THR A 868 -24.07 30.12 14.43
CA THR A 868 -24.49 29.75 15.79
C THR A 868 -25.93 29.19 15.85
N PRO A 869 -26.97 29.81 15.25
CA PRO A 869 -28.32 29.23 15.24
C PRO A 869 -28.41 27.85 14.57
N TYR A 870 -27.61 27.61 13.52
CA TYR A 870 -27.56 26.30 12.85
C TYR A 870 -26.86 25.26 13.73
N ASN A 871 -25.77 25.65 14.40
CA ASN A 871 -25.07 24.80 15.35
C ASN A 871 -25.98 24.38 16.51
N ASP A 872 -26.48 25.35 17.27
CA ASP A 872 -27.08 25.11 18.60
C ASP A 872 -28.41 24.34 18.53
N TYR A 873 -29.11 24.42 17.39
CA TYR A 873 -30.40 23.76 17.19
C TYR A 873 -30.33 22.46 16.36
N LEU A 874 -29.29 22.26 15.54
CA LEU A 874 -29.23 21.14 14.60
C LEU A 874 -27.98 20.26 14.71
N ASN A 875 -26.89 20.68 15.38
CA ASN A 875 -25.62 19.93 15.40
C ASN A 875 -25.79 18.48 15.88
N ASP A 876 -26.37 18.30 17.06
CA ASP A 876 -26.49 16.99 17.71
C ASP A 876 -27.61 16.15 17.07
N VAL A 877 -28.68 16.84 16.65
CA VAL A 877 -29.82 16.28 15.91
C VAL A 877 -29.34 15.57 14.65
N ILE A 878 -28.61 16.27 13.78
CA ILE A 878 -28.15 15.71 12.49
C ILE A 878 -26.81 14.97 12.63
N GLY A 879 -26.21 14.96 13.82
CA GLY A 879 -25.09 14.11 14.20
C GLY A 879 -23.80 14.51 13.48
N PRO A 880 -23.07 13.59 12.83
CA PRO A 880 -21.79 13.89 12.19
C PRO A 880 -21.81 15.05 11.19
N GLY A 881 -22.94 15.26 10.48
CA GLY A 881 -23.13 16.38 9.56
C GLY A 881 -23.53 17.72 10.21
N GLY A 882 -23.51 17.80 11.54
CA GLY A 882 -23.69 19.00 12.35
C GLY A 882 -22.49 19.95 12.24
N TRP A 883 -22.69 21.26 12.43
CA TRP A 883 -21.66 22.25 12.10
C TRP A 883 -20.38 22.20 12.96
N THR A 884 -20.47 21.99 14.26
CA THR A 884 -19.26 21.73 15.07
C THR A 884 -18.72 20.33 14.78
N ASN A 885 -19.60 19.33 14.65
CA ASN A 885 -19.21 17.93 14.46
C ASN A 885 -18.41 17.72 13.15
N ILE A 886 -18.81 18.36 12.05
CA ILE A 886 -18.07 18.31 10.78
C ILE A 886 -16.73 19.03 10.88
N ASN A 887 -16.67 20.21 11.51
CA ASN A 887 -15.43 20.98 11.60
C ASN A 887 -14.40 20.30 12.52
N VAL A 888 -14.83 19.64 13.60
CA VAL A 888 -13.99 18.73 14.39
C VAL A 888 -13.44 17.60 13.53
N ALA A 889 -14.27 16.97 12.69
CA ALA A 889 -13.84 15.88 11.82
C ALA A 889 -12.88 16.35 10.69
N HIS A 890 -13.12 17.54 10.11
CA HIS A 890 -12.18 18.19 9.18
C HIS A 890 -10.84 18.47 9.84
N TYR A 891 -10.86 19.08 11.04
CA TYR A 891 -9.63 19.47 11.72
C TYR A 891 -8.80 18.27 12.18
N ARG A 892 -9.38 17.10 12.48
CA ARG A 892 -8.60 15.87 12.71
C ARG A 892 -7.75 15.46 11.51
N LEU A 893 -8.28 15.61 10.28
CA LEU A 893 -7.53 15.32 9.05
C LEU A 893 -6.45 16.38 8.79
N ILE A 894 -6.78 17.67 8.99
CA ILE A 894 -5.86 18.80 8.86
C ILE A 894 -4.70 18.71 9.86
N ASP A 895 -5.00 18.44 11.15
CA ASP A 895 -4.03 18.24 12.22
C ASP A 895 -3.09 17.06 11.93
N ALA A 896 -3.64 15.93 11.46
CA ALA A 896 -2.85 14.78 11.04
C ALA A 896 -1.94 15.11 9.84
N ALA A 897 -2.38 15.93 8.88
CA ALA A 897 -1.58 16.38 7.75
C ALA A 897 -0.47 17.36 8.17
N ILE A 898 -0.76 18.35 9.03
CA ILE A 898 0.25 19.27 9.59
C ILE A 898 1.33 18.50 10.36
N ARG A 899 0.96 17.42 11.07
CA ARG A 899 1.95 16.54 11.73
C ARG A 899 2.80 15.69 10.78
N ARG A 900 2.32 15.41 9.55
CA ARG A 900 3.14 14.73 8.51
C ARG A 900 4.15 15.70 7.90
N HIS A 901 3.69 16.92 7.58
CA HIS A 901 4.45 17.92 6.81
C HIS A 901 5.07 19.00 7.71
N ARG A 902 5.74 18.57 8.78
CA ARG A 902 6.42 19.49 9.72
C ARG A 902 7.58 20.19 9.03
N GLY A 903 7.63 21.51 9.17
CA GLY A 903 8.66 22.35 8.55
C GLY A 903 8.39 22.75 7.10
N GLU A 904 7.31 22.27 6.51
CA GLU A 904 6.86 22.62 5.16
C GLU A 904 5.90 23.82 5.17
N ARG A 905 5.61 24.35 3.97
CA ARG A 905 4.73 25.49 3.73
C ARG A 905 3.35 25.01 3.27
N ILE A 906 2.39 25.06 4.18
CA ILE A 906 1.07 24.42 4.07
C ILE A 906 -0.04 25.45 3.79
N LEU A 907 -0.69 25.32 2.63
CA LEU A 907 -1.91 26.07 2.32
C LEU A 907 -3.15 25.20 2.60
N ILE A 908 -4.00 25.63 3.53
CA ILE A 908 -5.30 25.01 3.78
C ILE A 908 -6.33 25.68 2.87
N THR A 909 -7.01 24.93 2.00
CA THR A 909 -8.02 25.42 1.05
C THR A 909 -9.38 24.81 1.37
N PHE A 910 -10.33 25.64 1.81
CA PHE A 910 -11.67 25.23 2.28
C PHE A 910 -12.69 26.32 1.95
N GLY A 911 -13.98 25.95 1.88
CA GLY A 911 -15.08 26.90 1.78
C GLY A 911 -15.02 27.97 2.86
N ALA A 912 -15.20 29.24 2.49
CA ALA A 912 -14.95 30.40 3.36
C ALA A 912 -15.67 30.33 4.72
N ALA A 913 -16.85 29.71 4.78
CA ALA A 913 -17.61 29.48 6.01
C ALA A 913 -16.84 28.69 7.09
N HIS A 914 -15.93 27.78 6.70
CA HIS A 914 -15.12 26.97 7.62
C HIS A 914 -13.92 27.74 8.20
N LYS A 915 -13.50 28.84 7.57
CA LYS A 915 -12.23 29.53 7.87
C LYS A 915 -12.10 29.94 9.33
N TYR A 916 -13.13 30.57 9.91
CA TYR A 916 -13.09 31.02 11.31
C TYR A 916 -12.80 29.86 12.29
N TRP A 917 -13.43 28.70 12.08
CA TRP A 917 -13.34 27.56 12.99
C TRP A 917 -11.97 26.91 12.90
N LEU A 918 -11.45 26.76 11.67
CA LEU A 918 -10.10 26.26 11.43
C LEU A 918 -9.04 27.21 12.02
N LEU A 919 -9.17 28.53 11.82
CA LEU A 919 -8.29 29.52 12.43
C LEU A 919 -8.34 29.47 13.97
N GLU A 920 -9.52 29.27 14.57
CA GLU A 920 -9.66 29.13 16.03
C GLU A 920 -8.93 27.90 16.60
N GLN A 921 -8.79 26.79 15.84
CA GLN A 921 -7.96 25.65 16.29
C GLN A 921 -6.47 25.84 15.96
N LEU A 922 -6.14 26.38 14.79
CA LEU A 922 -4.75 26.63 14.39
C LEU A 922 -4.06 27.65 15.30
N ARG A 923 -4.80 28.65 15.79
CA ARG A 923 -4.33 29.65 16.79
C ARG A 923 -4.01 29.04 18.17
N GLN A 924 -4.41 27.79 18.45
CA GLN A 924 -4.07 27.07 19.70
C GLN A 924 -2.77 26.26 19.59
N ARG A 925 -2.14 26.21 18.41
CA ARG A 925 -0.90 25.47 18.16
C ARG A 925 0.33 26.34 18.43
N ASP A 926 1.33 25.75 19.06
CA ASP A 926 2.68 26.30 19.27
C ASP A 926 3.68 25.86 18.18
N ASP A 927 3.34 24.84 17.39
CA ASP A 927 4.23 24.18 16.43
C ASP A 927 4.11 24.65 14.96
N ILE A 928 3.43 25.77 14.73
CA ILE A 928 3.25 26.40 13.41
C ILE A 928 3.45 27.92 13.46
N ARG A 929 3.74 28.54 12.31
CA ARG A 929 3.55 29.98 12.07
C ARG A 929 2.36 30.19 11.16
N LEU A 930 1.25 30.66 11.74
CA LEU A 930 0.06 31.05 11.00
C LEU A 930 0.31 32.38 10.26
N LEU A 931 0.23 32.35 8.93
CA LEU A 931 0.43 33.49 8.03
C LEU A 931 -0.90 34.13 7.64
N ASP A 932 -0.88 35.44 7.42
CA ASP A 932 -2.01 36.16 6.83
C ASP A 932 -2.05 35.91 5.31
N VAL A 933 -3.07 35.21 4.84
CA VAL A 933 -3.18 34.89 3.41
C VAL A 933 -3.42 36.12 2.53
N ARG A 934 -3.84 37.26 3.12
CA ARG A 934 -4.05 38.54 2.41
C ARG A 934 -2.78 39.07 1.75
N GLU A 935 -1.60 38.71 2.26
CA GLU A 935 -0.30 39.08 1.69
C GLU A 935 -0.07 38.50 0.28
N PHE A 936 -0.72 37.37 -0.04
CA PHE A 936 -0.51 36.63 -1.28
C PHE A 936 -1.60 36.88 -2.34
N LEU A 937 -2.70 37.55 -1.98
CA LEU A 937 -3.80 37.88 -2.89
C LEU A 937 -3.35 38.77 -4.07
N PRO A 938 -3.98 38.65 -5.26
CA PRO A 938 -3.81 39.58 -6.38
C PRO A 938 -3.92 41.03 -5.95
N LYS A 939 -3.18 41.92 -6.62
CA LYS A 939 -3.33 43.36 -6.38
C LYS A 939 -4.70 43.82 -6.91
N PRO A 940 -5.34 44.85 -6.32
CA PRO A 940 -6.56 45.44 -6.86
C PRO A 940 -6.34 46.02 -8.26
#